data_AF-A0A7R7DJH3-F1
#
_entry.id   AF-A0A7R7DJH3-F1
#
_cell.length_a   1.000
_cell.length_b   1.000
_cell.length_c   1.000
_cell.angle_alpha   90.00
_cell.angle_beta   90.00
_cell.angle_gamma   90.00
#
_symmetry.space_group_name_H-M   'P 1'
#
loop_
_entity.id
_entity.type
_entity.pdbx_description
1 polymer ?
#
loop_
_entity_poly.entity_id
_entity_poly.type
_entity_poly.pdbx_seq_one_letter_code
_entity_poly.pdbx_strand_id
1 'polypeptide(L)'
;MPAMDVPASTSRGPEATAPAESASGTGAAGRAPLVALLAVVTVFAVEGLRASGPPLDHVAGVGGVAVAALVALLVYLVPLLAGPLVGWLGARRATSAAVLLLVALRLLEQAVPTPGFGTALATTVVGLGALVLVAAQTARAGRRGFALGIVLGGVLDVAVRSAFRSWDPVWQPGLLPWLYTALACLVLVALLARTARAFAPVPGEVRSFAVLGPYLALYVLILGSPAFVASQGGLGAPWATVLLLFGALLAIEAIGRDRRLPGRYLWVVGLVLLAAVAAALYLPGVPALIAVLVGQVAAALLLARLPAAYQPIDGDSWPAEPDRGPATEAAGTGGARSAPAAGAGGRRVVADRVGRPGGTRVGVPGGGMRPRARPAPAPAPSPVRRRTPAIGFAAAGLGAGLGFVLVVLLYQASYDLPLPFDNRFLPLAGAVLVALPAAVGYRSTVDTEPAGPDRRGGLLAPLAGVPAVLLIVPIVLLLTTPAPAHPSATANSLRLVTWNLHYGVNDDAAVDPAAIAATLRSQHPDVIVLQEVNRGWPIGGGTDLAEWLSRSLAMPYVWSPAADGQFGNVIMSSLPMSQVHTGRLPYGQGPQRRSYAQATVQLPGGPGLTVCTAHLQNITEHHATRDAEIDALLGHCGQHAPVVIAGDFNSMPGWPEIAKFDRAGLVSAQDSTGHAGELTSPTDTPKYRPDWIFGSDDVAFNDFRIVPSTASDHFPLATTVRLG
;
A
#
# COMPACT_ATOMS: atom_id res chain seq x y z
N MET A 1 63.30 -39.61 -37.33
CA MET A 1 64.74 -39.61 -37.01
C MET A 1 65.45 -38.83 -38.12
N PRO A 2 66.40 -37.93 -37.81
CA PRO A 2 67.25 -37.95 -36.63
C PRO A 2 66.87 -36.93 -35.55
N ALA A 3 67.14 -37.35 -34.32
CA ALA A 3 67.30 -36.52 -33.14
C ALA A 3 68.78 -36.10 -33.04
N MET A 4 69.08 -34.99 -32.35
CA MET A 4 69.71 -35.07 -31.02
C MET A 4 70.08 -33.69 -30.44
N ASP A 5 69.75 -33.58 -29.16
CA ASP A 5 70.48 -32.97 -28.04
C ASP A 5 70.27 -31.52 -27.58
N VAL A 6 70.05 -31.48 -26.26
CA VAL A 6 69.67 -30.47 -25.26
C VAL A 6 70.86 -30.42 -24.27
N PRO A 7 71.26 -29.29 -23.62
CA PRO A 7 70.67 -28.94 -22.31
C PRO A 7 70.72 -27.48 -21.76
N ALA A 8 69.62 -27.15 -21.07
CA ALA A 8 69.48 -26.67 -19.67
C ALA A 8 69.91 -25.27 -19.14
N SER A 9 68.91 -24.63 -18.50
CA SER A 9 68.93 -23.81 -17.25
C SER A 9 69.44 -22.35 -17.36
N THR A 10 68.90 -21.30 -16.73
CA THR A 10 68.15 -21.11 -15.46
C THR A 10 67.28 -19.82 -15.52
N SER A 11 66.52 -19.59 -14.44
CA SER A 11 65.39 -18.69 -14.17
C SER A 11 65.61 -17.17 -14.19
N ARG A 12 64.54 -16.42 -14.57
CA ARG A 12 63.83 -15.36 -13.80
C ARG A 12 62.79 -14.67 -14.71
N GLY A 13 61.54 -14.58 -14.25
CA GLY A 13 60.40 -14.08 -15.03
C GLY A 13 60.25 -12.55 -15.04
N PRO A 14 59.35 -11.99 -15.87
CA PRO A 14 58.94 -10.59 -15.78
C PRO A 14 57.50 -10.42 -15.29
N GLU A 15 57.31 -9.36 -14.53
CA GLU A 15 56.09 -8.88 -13.89
C GLU A 15 54.94 -8.64 -14.87
N ALA A 16 53.73 -9.03 -14.44
CA ALA A 16 52.49 -8.68 -15.09
C ALA A 16 52.05 -7.26 -14.69
N THR A 17 52.04 -6.34 -15.65
CA THR A 17 51.35 -5.05 -15.52
C THR A 17 49.84 -5.24 -15.63
N ALA A 18 49.13 -5.02 -14.53
CA ALA A 18 47.67 -4.95 -14.48
C ALA A 18 47.14 -3.69 -15.19
N PRO A 19 45.99 -3.73 -15.88
CA PRO A 19 45.39 -2.55 -16.47
C PRO A 19 44.69 -1.71 -15.39
N ALA A 20 44.95 -0.40 -15.40
CA ALA A 20 44.32 0.59 -14.55
C ALA A 20 42.80 0.65 -14.80
N GLU A 21 42.02 0.42 -13.74
CA GLU A 21 40.57 0.65 -13.72
C GLU A 21 40.27 2.14 -13.89
N SER A 22 39.74 2.50 -15.07
CA SER A 22 39.12 3.80 -15.29
C SER A 22 37.79 3.89 -14.52
N ALA A 23 37.77 4.68 -13.46
CA ALA A 23 36.58 5.07 -12.71
C ALA A 23 35.71 6.03 -13.54
N SER A 24 35.00 5.52 -14.56
CA SER A 24 33.94 6.26 -15.25
C SER A 24 33.02 5.30 -16.00
N GLY A 25 31.80 5.12 -15.51
CA GLY A 25 30.73 4.44 -16.24
C GLY A 25 30.12 3.27 -15.48
N THR A 26 29.10 3.54 -14.66
CA THR A 26 28.16 2.49 -14.24
C THR A 26 27.41 2.00 -15.48
N GLY A 27 27.92 0.95 -16.13
CA GLY A 27 27.28 0.31 -17.27
C GLY A 27 25.87 -0.21 -16.93
N ALA A 28 25.07 -0.53 -17.96
CA ALA A 28 23.70 -1.04 -17.83
C ALA A 28 23.57 -2.25 -16.88
N ALA A 29 24.63 -3.05 -16.72
CA ALA A 29 24.69 -4.21 -15.82
C ALA A 29 24.61 -3.84 -14.31
N GLY A 30 25.05 -2.64 -13.91
CA GLY A 30 25.01 -2.19 -12.52
C GLY A 30 23.65 -1.67 -12.06
N ARG A 31 22.73 -1.37 -12.99
CA ARG A 31 21.42 -0.77 -12.68
C ARG A 31 20.35 -1.82 -12.32
N ALA A 32 20.37 -2.98 -12.97
CA ALA A 32 19.34 -4.01 -12.79
C ALA A 32 19.25 -4.53 -11.34
N PRO A 33 20.35 -4.81 -10.61
CA PRO A 33 20.27 -5.25 -9.22
C PRO A 33 19.65 -4.22 -8.28
N LEU A 34 19.82 -2.92 -8.57
CA LEU A 34 19.27 -1.83 -7.77
C LEU A 34 17.77 -1.65 -8.00
N VAL A 35 17.30 -1.85 -9.24
CA VAL A 35 15.87 -1.92 -9.58
C VAL A 35 15.21 -3.12 -8.89
N ALA A 36 15.86 -4.29 -8.93
CA ALA A 36 15.37 -5.48 -8.24
C ALA A 36 15.33 -5.29 -6.72
N LEU A 37 16.34 -4.63 -6.13
CA LEU A 37 16.34 -4.30 -4.70
C LEU A 37 15.13 -3.43 -4.35
N LEU A 38 14.86 -2.38 -5.14
CA LEU A 38 13.69 -1.52 -4.93
C LEU A 38 12.38 -2.28 -5.05
N ALA A 39 12.26 -3.19 -6.02
CA ALA A 39 11.07 -4.02 -6.19
C ALA A 39 10.78 -4.88 -4.95
N VAL A 40 11.80 -5.58 -4.42
CA VAL A 40 11.62 -6.42 -3.22
C VAL A 40 11.32 -5.57 -1.98
N VAL A 41 12.00 -4.43 -1.80
CA VAL A 41 11.66 -3.50 -0.68
C VAL A 41 10.24 -2.96 -0.79
N THR A 42 9.74 -2.72 -2.01
CA THR A 42 8.36 -2.29 -2.24
C THR A 42 7.37 -3.35 -1.77
N VAL A 43 7.62 -4.64 -2.04
CA VAL A 43 6.78 -5.76 -1.56
C VAL A 43 6.67 -5.74 -0.03
N PHE A 44 7.81 -5.66 0.68
CA PHE A 44 7.82 -5.66 2.14
C PHE A 44 7.12 -4.42 2.73
N ALA A 45 7.33 -3.25 2.13
CA ALA A 45 6.66 -2.03 2.57
C ALA A 45 5.14 -2.13 2.39
N VAL A 46 4.69 -2.65 1.25
CA VAL A 46 3.27 -2.82 0.93
C VAL A 46 2.59 -3.89 1.78
N GLU A 47 3.26 -5.00 2.07
CA GLU A 47 2.79 -6.04 3.01
C GLU A 47 2.67 -5.46 4.43
N GLY A 48 3.70 -4.76 4.92
CA GLY A 48 3.67 -4.09 6.22
C GLY A 48 2.52 -3.10 6.33
N LEU A 49 2.33 -2.25 5.30
CA LEU A 49 1.22 -1.28 5.26
C LEU A 49 -0.15 -1.94 5.45
N ARG A 50 -0.38 -3.16 4.93
CA ARG A 50 -1.62 -3.91 5.19
C ARG A 50 -1.61 -4.57 6.57
N ALA A 51 -0.49 -5.15 6.99
CA ALA A 51 -0.34 -5.77 8.30
C ALA A 51 -0.55 -4.77 9.46
N SER A 52 -0.30 -3.49 9.22
CA SER A 52 -0.50 -2.43 10.22
C SER A 52 -1.96 -2.03 10.47
N GLY A 53 -2.89 -2.39 9.58
CA GLY A 53 -4.29 -1.98 9.66
C GLY A 53 -5.03 -2.58 10.88
N PRO A 54 -5.12 -3.91 11.01
CA PRO A 54 -5.85 -4.56 12.10
C PRO A 54 -5.39 -4.13 13.51
N PRO A 55 -4.08 -4.01 13.80
CA PRO A 55 -3.66 -3.55 15.11
C PRO A 55 -4.03 -2.08 15.40
N LEU A 56 -4.05 -1.20 14.39
CA LEU A 56 -4.49 0.19 14.57
C LEU A 56 -5.99 0.30 14.86
N ASP A 57 -6.76 -0.56 14.21
CA ASP A 57 -8.20 -0.69 14.42
C ASP A 57 -8.52 -1.21 15.83
N HIS A 58 -7.80 -2.21 16.31
CA HIS A 58 -7.93 -2.68 17.68
C HIS A 58 -7.64 -1.58 18.72
N VAL A 59 -6.64 -0.71 18.46
CA VAL A 59 -6.42 0.48 19.32
C VAL A 59 -7.61 1.43 19.28
N ALA A 60 -8.33 1.53 18.16
CA ALA A 60 -9.55 2.33 18.05
C ALA A 60 -10.69 1.70 18.87
N GLY A 61 -10.84 0.38 18.85
CA GLY A 61 -11.82 -0.34 19.66
C GLY A 61 -11.60 -0.17 21.17
N VAL A 62 -10.35 -0.28 21.63
CA VAL A 62 -10.03 -0.19 23.07
C VAL A 62 -9.93 1.26 23.59
N GLY A 63 -9.29 2.13 22.81
CA GLY A 63 -8.94 3.50 23.23
C GLY A 63 -9.76 4.61 22.58
N GLY A 64 -10.65 4.26 21.64
CA GLY A 64 -11.39 5.21 20.81
C GLY A 64 -10.60 5.69 19.57
N VAL A 65 -11.34 6.10 18.54
CA VAL A 65 -10.80 6.54 17.23
C VAL A 65 -9.78 7.68 17.38
N ALA A 66 -9.97 8.60 18.33
CA ALA A 66 -9.04 9.72 18.53
C ALA A 66 -7.64 9.26 19.01
N VAL A 67 -7.60 8.24 19.88
CA VAL A 67 -6.34 7.66 20.36
C VAL A 67 -5.64 6.90 19.24
N ALA A 68 -6.38 6.08 18.49
CA ALA A 68 -5.85 5.37 17.33
C ALA A 68 -5.29 6.33 16.28
N ALA A 69 -5.99 7.43 15.98
CA ALA A 69 -5.53 8.46 15.06
C ALA A 69 -4.22 9.10 15.54
N LEU A 70 -4.10 9.43 16.83
CA LEU A 70 -2.87 9.97 17.39
C LEU A 70 -1.71 8.98 17.29
N VAL A 71 -1.95 7.71 17.65
CA VAL A 71 -0.95 6.64 17.57
C VAL A 71 -0.50 6.42 16.13
N ALA A 72 -1.44 6.32 15.18
CA ALA A 72 -1.15 6.21 13.76
C ALA A 72 -0.33 7.40 13.26
N LEU A 73 -0.70 8.64 13.60
CA LEU A 73 0.08 9.82 13.22
C LEU A 73 1.51 9.73 13.76
N LEU A 74 1.70 9.46 15.06
CA LEU A 74 3.03 9.36 15.67
C LEU A 74 3.90 8.28 15.03
N VAL A 75 3.32 7.11 14.74
CA VAL A 75 4.02 5.98 14.10
C VAL A 75 4.41 6.33 12.67
N TYR A 76 3.48 6.87 11.87
CA TYR A 76 3.75 7.24 10.48
C TYR A 76 4.58 8.52 10.31
N LEU A 77 4.92 9.21 11.41
CA LEU A 77 5.97 10.22 11.40
C LEU A 77 7.38 9.60 11.41
N VAL A 78 7.59 8.40 11.95
CA VAL A 78 8.92 7.77 12.11
C VAL A 78 9.77 7.75 10.83
N PRO A 79 9.24 7.53 9.61
CA PRO A 79 10.04 7.61 8.38
C PRO A 79 10.77 8.96 8.18
N LEU A 80 10.37 10.05 8.85
CA LEU A 80 11.10 11.32 8.86
C LEU A 80 12.54 11.17 9.40
N LEU A 81 12.80 10.15 10.22
CA LEU A 81 14.12 9.84 10.76
C LEU A 81 15.12 9.37 9.67
N ALA A 82 14.66 9.06 8.45
CA ALA A 82 15.54 8.79 7.32
C ALA A 82 16.54 9.93 7.07
N GLY A 83 16.14 11.18 7.31
CA GLY A 83 17.01 12.36 7.20
C GLY A 83 18.17 12.37 8.20
N PRO A 84 17.88 12.43 9.52
CA PRO A 84 18.89 12.29 10.57
C PRO A 84 19.77 11.06 10.41
N LEU A 85 19.19 9.91 10.03
CA LEU A 85 19.93 8.67 9.82
C LEU A 85 20.98 8.80 8.70
N VAL A 86 20.60 9.40 7.55
CA VAL A 86 21.53 9.70 6.46
C VAL A 86 22.57 10.74 6.87
N GLY A 87 22.18 11.73 7.68
CA GLY A 87 23.09 12.74 8.22
C GLY A 87 24.17 12.15 9.14
N TRP A 88 23.79 11.15 9.96
CA TRP A 88 24.68 10.53 10.94
C TRP A 88 25.55 9.41 10.35
N LEU A 89 24.94 8.48 9.60
CA LEU A 89 25.64 7.29 9.09
C LEU A 89 26.20 7.47 7.68
N GLY A 90 25.75 8.49 6.95
CA GLY A 90 25.93 8.61 5.51
C GLY A 90 24.97 7.69 4.73
N ALA A 91 24.69 8.06 3.47
CA ALA A 91 23.66 7.41 2.66
C ALA A 91 23.85 5.88 2.53
N ARG A 92 25.09 5.41 2.29
CA ARG A 92 25.38 3.98 2.13
C ARG A 92 25.04 3.17 3.38
N ARG A 93 25.55 3.58 4.54
CA ARG A 93 25.31 2.85 5.80
C ARG A 93 23.86 2.97 6.23
N ALA A 94 23.23 4.14 6.07
CA ALA A 94 21.82 4.34 6.37
C ALA A 94 20.91 3.43 5.53
N THR A 95 21.10 3.38 4.20
CA THR A 95 20.33 2.49 3.31
C THR A 95 20.56 1.02 3.66
N SER A 96 21.81 0.59 3.86
CA SER A 96 22.11 -0.80 4.23
C SER A 96 21.51 -1.18 5.60
N ALA A 97 21.61 -0.31 6.60
CA ALA A 97 21.07 -0.55 7.93
C ALA A 97 19.53 -0.66 7.90
N ALA A 98 18.85 0.23 7.17
CA ALA A 98 17.40 0.18 7.03
C ALA A 98 16.92 -1.12 6.37
N VAL A 99 17.60 -1.58 5.31
CA VAL A 99 17.26 -2.85 4.63
C VAL A 99 17.54 -4.06 5.53
N LEU A 100 18.66 -4.09 6.26
CA LEU A 100 18.96 -5.19 7.19
C LEU A 100 17.99 -5.22 8.38
N LEU A 101 17.61 -4.06 8.89
CA LEU A 101 16.60 -3.96 9.95
C LEU A 101 15.23 -4.43 9.45
N LEU A 102 14.85 -4.10 8.21
CA LEU A 102 13.63 -4.60 7.59
C LEU A 102 13.62 -6.13 7.49
N VAL A 103 14.75 -6.75 7.12
CA VAL A 103 14.90 -8.22 7.10
C VAL A 103 14.72 -8.81 8.49
N ALA A 104 15.38 -8.24 9.50
CA ALA A 104 15.28 -8.71 10.87
C ALA A 104 13.84 -8.61 11.41
N LEU A 105 13.18 -7.48 11.17
CA LEU A 105 11.80 -7.25 11.59
C LEU A 105 10.83 -8.19 10.88
N ARG A 106 10.96 -8.40 9.56
CA ARG A 106 10.07 -9.32 8.84
C ARG A 106 10.21 -10.77 9.31
N LEU A 107 11.43 -11.21 9.62
CA LEU A 107 11.68 -12.54 10.20
C LEU A 107 11.12 -12.66 11.62
N LEU A 108 11.28 -11.62 12.43
CA LEU A 108 10.72 -11.56 13.78
C LEU A 108 9.20 -11.62 13.72
N GLU A 109 8.59 -10.83 12.85
CA GLU A 109 7.14 -10.77 12.65
C GLU A 109 6.57 -12.13 12.24
N GLN A 110 7.25 -12.87 11.35
CA GLN A 110 6.85 -14.24 10.99
C GLN A 110 7.01 -15.25 12.13
N ALA A 111 7.88 -14.96 13.11
CA ALA A 111 8.14 -15.81 14.26
C ALA A 111 7.11 -15.65 15.39
N VAL A 112 6.33 -14.58 15.40
CA VAL A 112 5.29 -14.36 16.40
C VAL A 112 3.96 -14.93 15.87
N PRO A 113 3.24 -15.77 16.64
CA PRO A 113 1.99 -16.41 16.19
C PRO A 113 0.89 -15.43 15.76
N THR A 114 0.83 -14.27 16.40
CA THR A 114 0.05 -13.11 15.98
C THR A 114 1.02 -11.94 15.84
N PRO A 115 1.16 -11.32 14.66
CA PRO A 115 1.97 -10.11 14.52
C PRO A 115 1.55 -9.10 15.57
N GLY A 116 2.32 -9.00 16.66
CA GLY A 116 1.98 -8.10 17.74
C GLY A 116 1.92 -6.68 17.20
N PHE A 117 1.04 -5.87 17.78
CA PHE A 117 0.87 -4.45 17.43
C PHE A 117 2.21 -3.74 17.17
N GLY A 118 3.20 -3.97 18.04
CA GLY A 118 4.54 -3.37 17.91
C GLY A 118 5.36 -3.86 16.71
N THR A 119 5.32 -5.15 16.36
CA THR A 119 6.14 -5.70 15.27
C THR A 119 5.61 -5.31 13.90
N ALA A 120 4.28 -5.39 13.69
CA ALA A 120 3.67 -5.01 12.42
C ALA A 120 3.90 -3.52 12.10
N LEU A 121 3.73 -2.65 13.09
CA LEU A 121 4.00 -1.22 12.93
C LEU A 121 5.49 -0.93 12.74
N ALA A 122 6.37 -1.61 13.47
CA ALA A 122 7.83 -1.46 13.30
C ALA A 122 8.28 -1.87 11.88
N THR A 123 7.84 -3.03 11.39
CA THR A 123 8.13 -3.48 10.01
C THR A 123 7.65 -2.45 9.01
N THR A 124 6.46 -1.89 9.21
CA THR A 124 5.85 -0.89 8.31
C THR A 124 6.68 0.40 8.24
N VAL A 125 7.01 1.01 9.38
CA VAL A 125 7.73 2.28 9.39
C VAL A 125 9.17 2.14 8.89
N VAL A 126 9.83 1.03 9.24
CA VAL A 126 11.17 0.72 8.72
C VAL A 126 11.09 0.40 7.23
N GLY A 127 10.06 -0.30 6.77
CA GLY A 127 9.79 -0.59 5.37
C GLY A 127 9.63 0.68 4.54
N LEU A 128 8.82 1.64 5.01
CA LEU A 128 8.67 2.95 4.35
C LEU A 128 9.98 3.75 4.32
N GLY A 129 10.74 3.76 5.43
CA GLY A 129 12.05 4.39 5.49
C GLY A 129 13.06 3.77 4.51
N ALA A 130 13.13 2.43 4.49
CA ALA A 130 13.96 1.67 3.55
C ALA A 130 13.55 1.93 2.10
N LEU A 131 12.24 2.00 1.83
CA LEU A 131 11.70 2.30 0.50
C LEU A 131 12.16 3.68 0.01
N VAL A 132 12.04 4.72 0.84
CA VAL A 132 12.50 6.08 0.48
C VAL A 132 14.01 6.10 0.22
N LEU A 133 14.80 5.45 1.08
CA LEU A 133 16.26 5.41 0.94
C LEU A 133 16.71 4.66 -0.31
N VAL A 134 16.12 3.49 -0.59
CA VAL A 134 16.43 2.69 -1.79
C VAL A 134 15.90 3.38 -3.05
N ALA A 135 14.70 3.95 -3.02
CA ALA A 135 14.13 4.73 -4.12
C ALA A 135 15.06 5.86 -4.54
N ALA A 136 15.60 6.62 -3.58
CA ALA A 136 16.55 7.68 -3.85
C ALA A 136 17.85 7.17 -4.50
N GLN A 137 18.37 6.02 -4.07
CA GLN A 137 19.53 5.38 -4.70
C GLN A 137 19.23 4.92 -6.12
N THR A 138 18.07 4.29 -6.35
CA THR A 138 17.65 3.80 -7.66
C THR A 138 17.42 4.95 -8.64
N ALA A 139 16.75 6.01 -8.20
CA ALA A 139 16.51 7.21 -8.99
C ALA A 139 17.81 7.91 -9.38
N ARG A 140 18.79 7.98 -8.47
CA ARG A 140 20.15 8.49 -8.76
C ARG A 140 20.83 7.69 -9.87
N ALA A 141 20.64 6.37 -9.90
CA ALA A 141 21.20 5.51 -10.95
C ALA A 141 20.44 5.61 -12.28
N GLY A 142 19.15 6.00 -12.25
CA GLY A 142 18.36 6.34 -13.43
C GLY A 142 16.85 6.40 -13.14
N ARG A 143 16.19 7.46 -13.62
CA ARG A 143 14.75 7.74 -13.39
C ARG A 143 13.81 6.58 -13.75
N ARG A 144 14.07 5.92 -14.88
CA ARG A 144 13.28 4.76 -15.33
C ARG A 144 13.43 3.57 -14.40
N GLY A 145 14.62 3.36 -13.85
CA GLY A 145 14.88 2.27 -12.91
C GLY A 145 14.05 2.43 -11.64
N PHE A 146 13.84 3.65 -11.17
CA PHE A 146 12.97 3.92 -10.02
C PHE A 146 11.52 3.50 -10.29
N ALA A 147 10.89 4.01 -11.36
CA ALA A 147 9.51 3.67 -11.66
C ALA A 147 9.33 2.18 -11.99
N LEU A 148 10.28 1.58 -12.73
CA LEU A 148 10.29 0.14 -12.97
C LEU A 148 10.40 -0.65 -11.67
N GLY A 149 11.24 -0.23 -10.73
CA GLY A 149 11.38 -0.91 -9.44
C GLY A 149 10.08 -0.90 -8.63
N ILE A 150 9.40 0.24 -8.56
CA ILE A 150 8.10 0.35 -7.88
C ILE A 150 7.04 -0.52 -8.57
N VAL A 151 6.91 -0.43 -9.90
CA VAL A 151 5.89 -1.21 -10.65
C VAL A 151 6.18 -2.71 -10.60
N LEU A 152 7.44 -3.13 -10.73
CA LEU A 152 7.83 -4.53 -10.57
C LEU A 152 7.59 -5.03 -9.13
N GLY A 153 7.80 -4.17 -8.13
CA GLY A 153 7.40 -4.45 -6.75
C GLY A 153 5.91 -4.74 -6.63
N GLY A 154 5.07 -3.92 -7.28
CA GLY A 154 3.63 -4.15 -7.34
C GLY A 154 3.24 -5.45 -8.07
N VAL A 155 3.92 -5.78 -9.18
CA VAL A 155 3.73 -7.08 -9.86
C VAL A 155 4.01 -8.26 -8.94
N LEU A 156 5.14 -8.21 -8.21
CA LEU A 156 5.52 -9.26 -7.27
C LEU A 156 4.51 -9.37 -6.12
N ASP A 157 4.08 -8.23 -5.58
CA ASP A 157 3.11 -8.18 -4.49
C ASP A 157 1.72 -8.70 -4.90
N VAL A 158 1.20 -8.34 -6.08
CA VAL A 158 -0.03 -8.94 -6.64
C VAL A 158 0.14 -10.45 -6.83
N ALA A 159 1.27 -10.90 -7.38
CA ALA A 159 1.51 -12.32 -7.60
C ALA A 159 1.57 -13.11 -6.28
N VAL A 160 2.30 -12.62 -5.28
CA VAL A 160 2.37 -13.23 -3.95
C VAL A 160 1.00 -13.24 -3.30
N ARG A 161 0.32 -12.10 -3.22
CA ARG A 161 -0.98 -12.00 -2.57
C ARG A 161 -2.00 -12.93 -3.22
N SER A 162 -2.05 -12.98 -4.55
CA SER A 162 -2.94 -13.91 -5.25
C SER A 162 -2.57 -15.37 -5.04
N ALA A 163 -1.28 -15.71 -4.96
CA ALA A 163 -0.83 -17.08 -4.67
C ALA A 163 -1.27 -17.54 -3.27
N PHE A 164 -1.32 -16.62 -2.31
CA PHE A 164 -1.84 -16.84 -0.96
C PHE A 164 -3.33 -16.51 -0.81
N ARG A 165 -4.08 -16.42 -1.93
CA ARG A 165 -5.53 -16.17 -1.99
C ARG A 165 -5.97 -14.93 -1.20
N SER A 166 -5.17 -13.86 -1.25
CA SER A 166 -5.34 -12.59 -0.55
C SER A 166 -5.15 -12.57 0.96
N TRP A 167 -4.89 -13.71 1.60
CA TRP A 167 -4.48 -13.76 3.00
C TRP A 167 -2.97 -13.63 3.07
N ASP A 168 -2.43 -12.48 3.50
CA ASP A 168 -0.98 -12.24 3.40
C ASP A 168 -0.15 -13.22 4.25
N PRO A 169 1.06 -13.64 3.79
CA PRO A 169 1.89 -14.62 4.49
C PRO A 169 2.23 -14.27 5.95
N VAL A 170 2.31 -12.97 6.25
CA VAL A 170 2.56 -12.47 7.61
C VAL A 170 1.54 -12.96 8.65
N TRP A 171 0.29 -13.19 8.23
CA TRP A 171 -0.79 -13.67 9.08
C TRP A 171 -0.94 -15.19 9.07
N GLN A 172 -0.16 -15.88 8.23
CA GLN A 172 -0.32 -17.32 8.02
C GLN A 172 0.70 -18.13 8.83
N PRO A 173 0.25 -19.14 9.59
CA PRO A 173 1.14 -20.13 10.16
C PRO A 173 1.58 -21.16 9.10
N GLY A 174 2.64 -21.91 9.41
CA GLY A 174 3.05 -23.09 8.64
C GLY A 174 4.23 -22.89 7.70
N LEU A 175 4.64 -23.96 7.03
CA LEU A 175 5.91 -24.03 6.30
C LEU A 175 5.94 -23.11 5.07
N LEU A 176 4.85 -22.99 4.32
CA LEU A 176 4.84 -22.25 3.06
C LEU A 176 5.05 -20.72 3.25
N PRO A 177 4.34 -20.04 4.17
CA PRO A 177 4.63 -18.63 4.52
C PRO A 177 6.05 -18.41 5.00
N TRP A 178 6.60 -19.36 5.77
CA TRP A 178 7.99 -19.33 6.23
C TRP A 178 9.00 -19.47 5.09
N LEU A 179 8.80 -20.40 4.16
CA LEU A 179 9.66 -20.56 2.98
C LEU A 179 9.65 -19.31 2.10
N TYR A 180 8.46 -18.72 1.89
CA TYR A 180 8.35 -17.44 1.20
C TYR A 180 9.15 -16.35 1.91
N THR A 181 8.92 -16.15 3.21
CA THR A 181 9.57 -15.10 4.00
C THR A 181 11.09 -15.27 4.02
N ALA A 182 11.57 -16.48 4.26
CA ALA A 182 13.00 -16.80 4.25
C ALA A 182 13.63 -16.54 2.88
N LEU A 183 12.98 -16.97 1.79
CA LEU A 183 13.46 -16.73 0.42
C LEU A 183 13.48 -15.24 0.09
N ALA A 184 12.40 -14.51 0.42
CA ALA A 184 12.30 -13.08 0.17
C ALA A 184 13.38 -12.29 0.93
N CYS A 185 13.63 -12.63 2.20
CA CYS A 185 14.72 -12.08 3.00
C CYS A 185 16.10 -12.43 2.42
N LEU A 186 16.33 -13.67 1.99
CA LEU A 186 17.59 -14.09 1.35
C LEU A 186 17.85 -13.31 0.05
N VAL A 187 16.83 -13.17 -0.80
CA VAL A 187 16.91 -12.38 -2.03
C VAL A 187 17.22 -10.91 -1.70
N LEU A 188 16.56 -10.35 -0.68
CA LEU A 188 16.79 -8.98 -0.25
C LEU A 188 18.23 -8.75 0.24
N VAL A 189 18.77 -9.66 1.06
CA VAL A 189 20.17 -9.62 1.52
C VAL A 189 21.16 -9.80 0.35
N ALA A 190 20.89 -10.74 -0.57
CA ALA A 190 21.75 -10.96 -1.72
C ALA A 190 21.79 -9.75 -2.67
N LEU A 191 20.65 -9.11 -2.92
CA LEU A 191 20.56 -7.87 -3.70
C LEU A 191 21.25 -6.71 -2.99
N LEU A 192 21.10 -6.60 -1.67
CA LEU A 192 21.82 -5.61 -0.87
C LEU A 192 23.34 -5.82 -1.00
N ALA A 193 23.83 -7.04 -0.86
CA ALA A 193 25.26 -7.35 -0.97
C ALA A 193 25.83 -6.94 -2.34
N ARG A 194 25.06 -7.14 -3.42
CA ARG A 194 25.43 -6.76 -4.79
C ARG A 194 25.40 -5.26 -5.06
N THR A 195 24.54 -4.52 -4.37
CA THR A 195 24.28 -3.09 -4.65
C THR A 195 24.91 -2.14 -3.64
N ALA A 196 25.24 -2.60 -2.43
CA ALA A 196 25.66 -1.73 -1.33
C ALA A 196 26.91 -0.91 -1.64
N ARG A 197 27.82 -1.41 -2.50
CA ARG A 197 29.01 -0.66 -2.94
C ARG A 197 28.68 0.49 -3.88
N ALA A 198 27.56 0.41 -4.59
CA ALA A 198 27.10 1.42 -5.52
C ALA A 198 26.33 2.56 -4.82
N PHE A 199 25.93 2.41 -3.55
CA PHE A 199 25.26 3.47 -2.80
C PHE A 199 26.18 4.67 -2.58
N ALA A 200 25.67 5.85 -2.90
CA ALA A 200 26.42 7.09 -2.84
C ALA A 200 25.53 8.22 -2.29
N PRO A 201 26.09 9.37 -1.89
CA PRO A 201 25.31 10.58 -1.65
C PRO A 201 24.40 10.86 -2.85
N VAL A 202 23.18 11.32 -2.57
CA VAL A 202 22.15 11.60 -3.57
C VAL A 202 22.14 13.12 -3.82
N PRO A 203 22.80 13.62 -4.90
CA PRO A 203 22.82 15.06 -5.22
C PRO A 203 21.49 15.54 -5.82
N GLY A 204 20.58 16.08 -5.01
CA GLY A 204 19.37 16.74 -5.52
C GLY A 204 18.21 16.80 -4.52
N GLU A 205 17.04 17.26 -4.96
CA GLU A 205 15.85 17.38 -4.11
C GLU A 205 15.14 16.04 -3.93
N VAL A 206 15.45 15.34 -2.85
CA VAL A 206 14.86 14.04 -2.46
C VAL A 206 13.38 14.19 -2.04
N ARG A 207 12.89 15.41 -1.84
CA ARG A 207 11.52 15.67 -1.36
C ARG A 207 10.42 15.16 -2.30
N SER A 208 10.72 15.00 -3.59
CA SER A 208 9.78 14.47 -4.58
C SER A 208 9.32 13.03 -4.25
N PHE A 209 10.08 12.26 -3.46
CA PHE A 209 9.66 10.94 -3.00
C PHE A 209 8.55 10.96 -1.93
N ALA A 210 8.17 12.14 -1.41
CA ALA A 210 6.99 12.29 -0.56
C ALA A 210 5.71 11.71 -1.19
N VAL A 211 5.65 11.70 -2.52
CA VAL A 211 4.54 11.15 -3.31
C VAL A 211 4.39 9.64 -3.21
N LEU A 212 5.40 8.92 -2.71
CA LEU A 212 5.30 7.47 -2.51
C LEU A 212 4.16 7.12 -1.55
N GLY A 213 3.88 7.94 -0.53
CA GLY A 213 2.79 7.69 0.41
C GLY A 213 1.42 7.67 -0.27
N PRO A 214 1.01 8.77 -0.93
CA PRO A 214 -0.24 8.83 -1.67
C PRO A 214 -0.33 7.80 -2.81
N TYR A 215 0.78 7.50 -3.49
CA TYR A 215 0.81 6.43 -4.48
C TYR A 215 0.53 5.05 -3.86
N LEU A 216 1.20 4.73 -2.74
CA LEU A 216 1.00 3.46 -2.04
C LEU A 216 -0.41 3.36 -1.47
N ALA A 217 -1.02 4.46 -1.05
CA ALA A 217 -2.42 4.49 -0.63
C ALA A 217 -3.36 4.09 -1.79
N LEU A 218 -3.20 4.73 -2.95
CA LEU A 218 -3.97 4.35 -4.15
C LEU A 218 -3.72 2.91 -4.59
N TYR A 219 -2.47 2.46 -4.47
CA TYR A 219 -2.07 1.11 -4.81
C TYR A 219 -2.75 0.08 -3.90
N VAL A 220 -2.65 0.26 -2.58
CA VAL A 220 -3.23 -0.67 -1.59
C VAL A 220 -4.76 -0.67 -1.66
N LEU A 221 -5.40 0.50 -1.85
CA LEU A 221 -6.85 0.59 -1.90
C LEU A 221 -7.44 0.09 -3.23
N ILE A 222 -6.80 0.42 -4.36
CA ILE A 222 -7.41 0.33 -5.69
C ILE A 222 -6.47 -0.34 -6.71
N LEU A 223 -5.35 0.30 -7.04
CA LEU A 223 -4.57 0.00 -8.25
C LEU A 223 -3.79 -1.32 -8.17
N GLY A 224 -3.64 -1.89 -6.98
CA GLY A 224 -2.92 -3.14 -6.72
C GLY A 224 -3.73 -4.11 -5.88
N SER A 225 -5.05 -3.94 -5.78
CA SER A 225 -5.93 -4.76 -4.93
C SER A 225 -6.76 -5.74 -5.77
N PRO A 226 -6.43 -7.06 -5.80
CA PRO A 226 -7.24 -8.06 -6.47
C PRO A 226 -8.66 -8.12 -5.91
N ALA A 227 -8.81 -7.91 -4.61
CA ALA A 227 -10.10 -7.91 -3.92
C ALA A 227 -11.01 -6.76 -4.37
N PHE A 228 -10.45 -5.54 -4.49
CA PHE A 228 -11.17 -4.39 -5.05
C PHE A 228 -11.61 -4.65 -6.49
N VAL A 229 -10.70 -5.16 -7.33
CA VAL A 229 -11.02 -5.46 -8.74
C VAL A 229 -12.10 -6.54 -8.84
N ALA A 230 -12.02 -7.57 -8.00
CA ALA A 230 -13.00 -8.64 -7.95
C ALA A 230 -14.38 -8.14 -7.51
N SER A 231 -14.44 -7.32 -6.45
CA SER A 231 -15.70 -6.81 -5.90
C SER A 231 -16.35 -5.77 -6.81
N GLN A 232 -15.58 -4.86 -7.39
CA GLN A 232 -16.11 -3.83 -8.28
C GLN A 232 -16.43 -4.35 -9.67
N GLY A 233 -15.63 -5.29 -10.17
CA GLY A 233 -15.78 -5.86 -11.50
C GLY A 233 -16.73 -7.05 -11.60
N GLY A 234 -17.14 -7.64 -10.47
CA GLY A 234 -17.86 -8.92 -10.46
C GLY A 234 -17.01 -10.07 -11.01
N LEU A 235 -15.69 -10.00 -10.83
CA LEU A 235 -14.75 -11.00 -11.32
C LEU A 235 -14.35 -11.97 -10.19
N GLY A 236 -14.11 -13.25 -10.53
CA GLY A 236 -13.41 -14.16 -9.62
C GLY A 236 -11.93 -13.79 -9.45
N ALA A 237 -11.30 -14.24 -8.37
CA ALA A 237 -9.90 -13.89 -8.05
C ALA A 237 -8.88 -14.11 -9.19
N PRO A 238 -8.95 -15.20 -9.99
CA PRO A 238 -7.98 -15.41 -11.07
C PRO A 238 -8.04 -14.29 -12.12
N TRP A 239 -9.24 -13.85 -12.49
CA TRP A 239 -9.43 -12.84 -13.52
C TRP A 239 -9.07 -11.44 -13.02
N ALA A 240 -9.36 -11.13 -11.76
CA ALA A 240 -8.88 -9.90 -11.13
C ALA A 240 -7.34 -9.83 -11.11
N THR A 241 -6.69 -10.97 -10.82
CA THR A 241 -5.22 -11.10 -10.85
C THR A 241 -4.67 -10.88 -12.26
N VAL A 242 -5.24 -11.55 -13.28
CA VAL A 242 -4.85 -11.39 -14.68
C VAL A 242 -4.94 -9.92 -15.11
N LEU A 243 -6.04 -9.24 -14.75
CA LEU A 243 -6.25 -7.84 -15.10
C LEU A 243 -5.19 -6.92 -14.50
N LEU A 244 -4.89 -7.08 -13.20
CA LEU A 244 -3.87 -6.28 -12.52
C LEU A 244 -2.46 -6.51 -13.08
N LEU A 245 -2.12 -7.76 -13.37
CA LEU A 245 -0.82 -8.11 -13.98
C LEU A 245 -0.72 -7.58 -15.41
N PHE A 246 -1.81 -7.64 -16.17
CA PHE A 246 -1.87 -7.07 -17.52
C PHE A 246 -1.68 -5.55 -17.51
N GLY A 247 -2.38 -4.83 -16.64
CA GLY A 247 -2.21 -3.38 -16.54
C GLY A 247 -0.81 -2.97 -16.02
N ALA A 248 -0.20 -3.77 -15.15
CA ALA A 248 1.19 -3.57 -14.76
C ALA A 248 2.18 -3.79 -15.92
N LEU A 249 1.93 -4.75 -16.81
CA LEU A 249 2.72 -4.91 -18.05
C LEU A 249 2.55 -3.70 -18.98
N LEU A 250 1.33 -3.18 -19.12
CA LEU A 250 1.09 -1.94 -19.88
C LEU A 250 1.86 -0.75 -19.26
N ALA A 251 1.88 -0.65 -17.94
CA ALA A 251 2.63 0.37 -17.22
C ALA A 251 4.14 0.25 -17.45
N ILE A 252 4.71 -0.96 -17.41
CA ILE A 252 6.12 -1.22 -17.72
C ILE A 252 6.45 -0.78 -19.15
N GLU A 253 5.62 -1.14 -20.12
CA GLU A 253 5.81 -0.73 -21.52
C GLU A 253 5.72 0.79 -21.69
N ALA A 254 4.77 1.44 -20.99
CA ALA A 254 4.61 2.88 -20.99
C ALA A 254 5.86 3.59 -20.43
N ILE A 255 6.45 3.09 -19.34
CA ILE A 255 7.72 3.61 -18.78
C ILE A 255 8.86 3.48 -19.80
N GLY A 256 8.93 2.36 -20.53
CA GLY A 256 9.93 2.15 -21.60
C GLY A 256 9.83 3.18 -22.72
N ARG A 257 8.60 3.57 -23.09
CA ARG A 257 8.28 4.52 -24.18
C ARG A 257 8.21 5.98 -23.75
N ASP A 258 8.35 6.26 -22.45
CA ASP A 258 8.12 7.58 -21.83
C ASP A 258 8.85 8.75 -22.50
N ARG A 259 10.02 8.54 -23.16
CA ARG A 259 10.74 9.58 -23.92
C ARG A 259 9.88 10.31 -24.97
N ARG A 260 8.75 9.73 -25.38
CA ARG A 260 7.81 10.32 -26.35
C ARG A 260 6.76 11.24 -25.73
N LEU A 261 6.65 11.35 -24.41
CA LEU A 261 5.63 12.20 -23.76
C LEU A 261 6.23 13.56 -23.37
N PRO A 262 5.85 14.66 -24.03
CA PRO A 262 6.28 15.99 -23.62
C PRO A 262 5.81 16.32 -22.21
N GLY A 263 6.68 16.93 -21.39
CA GLY A 263 6.36 17.30 -20.00
C GLY A 263 5.11 18.19 -19.86
N ARG A 264 4.76 18.97 -20.90
CA ARG A 264 3.54 19.79 -20.95
C ARG A 264 2.23 18.99 -20.91
N TYR A 265 2.26 17.67 -21.09
CA TYR A 265 1.08 16.82 -20.98
C TYR A 265 0.97 16.09 -19.64
N LEU A 266 1.91 16.30 -18.70
CA LEU A 266 1.87 15.61 -17.40
C LEU A 266 0.68 16.00 -16.54
N TRP A 267 0.20 17.25 -16.64
CA TRP A 267 -1.05 17.64 -15.98
C TRP A 267 -2.25 16.86 -16.56
N VAL A 268 -2.25 16.55 -17.86
CA VAL A 268 -3.29 15.72 -18.49
C VAL A 268 -3.23 14.30 -17.94
N VAL A 269 -2.03 13.71 -17.81
CA VAL A 269 -1.87 12.40 -17.17
C VAL A 269 -2.36 12.41 -15.72
N GLY A 270 -2.12 13.51 -14.99
CA GLY A 270 -2.67 13.74 -13.65
C GLY A 270 -4.20 13.74 -13.62
N LEU A 271 -4.84 14.45 -14.56
CA LEU A 271 -6.30 14.44 -14.69
C LEU A 271 -6.85 13.06 -15.07
N VAL A 272 -6.13 12.32 -15.93
CA VAL A 272 -6.48 10.95 -16.28
C VAL A 272 -6.41 10.04 -15.06
N LEU A 273 -5.38 10.16 -14.21
CA LEU A 273 -5.30 9.41 -12.96
C LEU A 273 -6.48 9.74 -12.04
N LEU A 274 -6.81 11.03 -11.88
CA LEU A 274 -7.95 11.46 -11.06
C LEU A 274 -9.27 10.88 -11.58
N ALA A 275 -9.52 10.99 -12.88
CA ALA A 275 -10.72 10.46 -13.53
C ALA A 275 -10.80 8.93 -13.44
N ALA A 276 -9.66 8.24 -13.56
CA ALA A 276 -9.57 6.80 -13.39
C ALA A 276 -9.88 6.36 -11.95
N VAL A 277 -9.33 7.03 -10.94
CA VAL A 277 -9.64 6.73 -9.53
C VAL A 277 -11.12 6.99 -9.23
N ALA A 278 -11.69 8.09 -9.75
CA ALA A 278 -13.12 8.36 -9.62
C ALA A 278 -13.96 7.27 -10.30
N ALA A 279 -13.69 6.95 -11.57
CA ALA A 279 -14.42 5.91 -12.29
C ALA A 279 -14.33 4.55 -11.59
N ALA A 280 -13.18 4.18 -11.04
CA ALA A 280 -13.00 2.94 -10.29
C ALA A 280 -13.85 2.88 -9.00
N LEU A 281 -14.05 4.01 -8.32
CA LEU A 281 -14.81 4.07 -7.07
C LEU A 281 -16.33 4.18 -7.27
N TYR A 282 -16.76 4.85 -8.34
CA TYR A 282 -18.17 5.20 -8.54
C TYR A 282 -18.89 4.35 -9.59
N LEU A 283 -18.17 3.68 -10.49
CA LEU A 283 -18.77 2.85 -11.54
C LEU A 283 -18.51 1.37 -11.24
N PRO A 284 -19.52 0.49 -11.33
CA PRO A 284 -19.33 -0.95 -11.24
C PRO A 284 -19.01 -1.59 -12.60
N GLY A 285 -18.57 -2.83 -12.58
CA GLY A 285 -18.38 -3.67 -13.77
C GLY A 285 -17.23 -3.22 -14.68
N VAL A 286 -17.41 -3.41 -15.99
CA VAL A 286 -16.37 -3.16 -17.01
C VAL A 286 -15.77 -1.73 -16.95
N PRO A 287 -16.56 -0.64 -16.76
CA PRO A 287 -15.98 0.69 -16.58
C PRO A 287 -14.97 0.80 -15.44
N ALA A 288 -15.25 0.17 -14.28
CA ALA A 288 -14.33 0.14 -13.14
C ALA A 288 -13.02 -0.57 -13.52
N LEU A 289 -13.13 -1.69 -14.21
CA LEU A 289 -12.00 -2.50 -14.67
C LEU A 289 -11.08 -1.73 -15.63
N ILE A 290 -11.66 -1.02 -16.60
CA ILE A 290 -10.91 -0.15 -17.52
C ILE A 290 -10.23 0.97 -16.73
N ALA A 291 -10.95 1.58 -15.78
CA ALA A 291 -10.43 2.65 -14.97
C ALA A 291 -9.21 2.23 -14.14
N VAL A 292 -9.20 1.02 -13.55
CA VAL A 292 -8.03 0.49 -12.84
C VAL A 292 -6.82 0.34 -13.78
N LEU A 293 -7.01 -0.22 -14.97
CA LEU A 293 -5.94 -0.36 -15.98
C LEU A 293 -5.35 1.01 -16.37
N VAL A 294 -6.21 1.97 -16.68
CA VAL A 294 -5.81 3.34 -17.03
C VAL A 294 -5.10 4.02 -15.86
N GLY A 295 -5.60 3.84 -14.65
CA GLY A 295 -5.02 4.37 -13.42
C GLY A 295 -3.62 3.84 -13.15
N GLN A 296 -3.38 2.54 -13.33
CA GLN A 296 -2.04 1.93 -13.19
C GLN A 296 -1.03 2.56 -14.17
N VAL A 297 -1.41 2.71 -15.44
CA VAL A 297 -0.54 3.30 -16.47
C VAL A 297 -0.28 4.78 -16.17
N ALA A 298 -1.32 5.55 -15.84
CA ALA A 298 -1.18 6.98 -15.53
C ALA A 298 -0.29 7.21 -14.29
N ALA A 299 -0.51 6.46 -13.20
CA ALA A 299 0.32 6.52 -12.00
C ALA A 299 1.78 6.17 -12.31
N ALA A 300 2.04 5.11 -13.09
CA ALA A 300 3.40 4.71 -13.46
C ALA A 300 4.13 5.76 -14.30
N LEU A 301 3.43 6.41 -15.24
CA LEU A 301 3.99 7.51 -16.05
C LEU A 301 4.32 8.73 -15.18
N LEU A 302 3.47 9.08 -14.23
CA LEU A 302 3.74 10.16 -13.27
C LEU A 302 4.97 9.81 -12.40
N LEU A 303 5.05 8.57 -11.89
CA LEU A 303 6.21 8.10 -11.13
C LEU A 303 7.52 8.17 -11.92
N ALA A 304 7.50 7.81 -13.21
CA ALA A 304 8.68 7.84 -14.08
C ALA A 304 9.26 9.25 -14.28
N ARG A 305 8.45 10.29 -14.04
CA ARG A 305 8.80 11.69 -14.24
C ARG A 305 9.14 12.44 -12.95
N LEU A 306 8.86 11.87 -11.78
CA LEU A 306 9.27 12.44 -10.48
C LEU A 306 10.79 12.72 -10.38
N PRO A 307 11.67 11.81 -10.84
CA PRO A 307 13.11 12.06 -10.73
C PRO A 307 13.63 13.05 -11.77
N ALA A 308 12.82 13.56 -12.71
CA ALA A 308 13.26 14.60 -13.65
C ALA A 308 13.35 16.00 -12.99
N ALA A 309 12.74 16.20 -11.81
CA ALA A 309 12.98 17.36 -10.94
C ALA A 309 14.32 17.28 -10.17
N TYR A 310 15.07 16.19 -10.34
CA TYR A 310 16.42 16.01 -9.82
C TYR A 310 17.42 16.66 -10.77
N GLN A 311 17.76 17.92 -10.54
CA GLN A 311 18.94 18.52 -11.14
C GLN A 311 20.15 18.30 -10.21
N PRO A 312 21.25 17.69 -10.71
CA PRO A 312 22.55 17.95 -10.13
C PRO A 312 22.76 19.46 -10.17
N ILE A 313 23.15 20.07 -9.06
CA ILE A 313 23.74 21.41 -9.13
C ILE A 313 25.02 21.24 -9.94
N ASP A 314 25.10 21.84 -11.12
CA ASP A 314 26.22 21.70 -12.05
C ASP A 314 27.57 21.85 -11.31
N GLY A 315 28.35 20.78 -11.34
CA GLY A 315 29.69 20.71 -10.74
C GLY A 315 30.79 21.26 -11.64
N ASP A 316 30.47 21.70 -12.86
CA ASP A 316 31.44 22.09 -13.89
C ASP A 316 31.98 23.52 -13.74
N SER A 317 31.84 24.11 -12.56
CA SER A 317 32.55 25.36 -12.20
C SER A 317 33.48 25.16 -11.01
N TRP A 318 34.38 24.18 -11.11
CA TRP A 318 35.57 24.13 -10.27
C TRP A 318 36.81 24.48 -11.09
N PRO A 319 37.60 25.51 -10.71
CA PRO A 319 38.93 25.67 -11.28
C PRO A 319 39.80 24.51 -10.82
N ALA A 320 40.54 23.92 -11.77
CA ALA A 320 41.50 22.86 -11.49
C ALA A 320 42.42 23.24 -10.31
N GLU A 321 42.64 22.30 -9.39
CA GLU A 321 43.70 22.44 -8.38
C GLU A 321 45.04 22.71 -9.09
N PRO A 322 45.88 23.64 -8.60
CA PRO A 322 47.20 23.82 -9.14
C PRO A 322 48.03 22.57 -8.85
N ASP A 323 48.57 21.99 -9.91
CA ASP A 323 49.53 20.91 -9.93
C ASP A 323 50.64 21.16 -8.89
N ARG A 324 50.67 20.38 -7.80
CA ARG A 324 51.77 20.39 -6.84
C ARG A 324 52.87 19.50 -7.38
N GLY A 325 53.76 20.09 -8.18
CA GLY A 325 55.06 19.49 -8.50
C GLY A 325 55.90 19.23 -7.24
N PRO A 326 56.89 18.32 -7.30
CA PRO A 326 57.64 17.88 -6.14
C PRO A 326 58.51 19.02 -5.59
N ALA A 327 58.42 19.22 -4.27
CA ALA A 327 59.20 20.22 -3.55
C ALA A 327 60.70 19.87 -3.60
N THR A 328 61.49 20.77 -4.16
CA THR A 328 62.94 20.80 -3.98
C THR A 328 63.26 21.47 -2.63
N GLU A 329 64.01 20.75 -1.81
CA GLU A 329 64.65 21.24 -0.59
C GLU A 329 65.60 22.40 -0.93
N ALA A 330 65.46 23.50 -0.20
CA ALA A 330 66.54 24.46 -0.03
C ALA A 330 66.56 24.92 1.43
N ALA A 331 67.69 24.62 2.06
CA ALA A 331 68.02 24.91 3.44
C ALA A 331 68.01 26.41 3.75
N GLY A 332 67.59 26.75 4.97
CA GLY A 332 67.66 28.10 5.52
C GLY A 332 67.37 28.06 7.02
N THR A 333 68.42 27.85 7.80
CA THR A 333 68.42 27.81 9.27
C THR A 333 68.31 29.21 9.88
N GLY A 334 67.62 29.27 11.02
CA GLY A 334 67.92 30.21 12.10
C GLY A 334 66.92 31.35 12.34
N GLY A 335 66.49 31.50 13.60
CA GLY A 335 66.07 32.82 14.10
C GLY A 335 64.81 32.91 14.98
N ALA A 336 64.84 32.25 16.13
CA ALA A 336 64.29 32.66 17.44
C ALA A 336 63.31 33.87 17.59
N ARG A 337 62.20 33.55 18.29
CA ARG A 337 61.60 34.22 19.49
C ARG A 337 60.58 35.37 19.37
N SER A 338 59.59 35.21 20.29
CA SER A 338 58.82 36.16 21.11
C SER A 338 57.63 36.93 20.51
N ALA A 339 56.45 36.57 21.03
CA ALA A 339 55.34 37.49 21.37
C ALA A 339 55.60 38.13 22.77
N PRO A 340 54.72 38.95 23.39
CA PRO A 340 53.51 39.64 22.90
C PRO A 340 53.39 41.13 23.36
N ALA A 341 52.23 41.74 23.05
CA ALA A 341 51.42 42.61 23.93
C ALA A 341 51.27 44.12 23.60
N ALA A 342 49.98 44.48 23.44
CA ALA A 342 49.22 45.57 24.11
C ALA A 342 49.44 47.06 23.78
N GLY A 343 48.30 47.79 23.80
CA GLY A 343 48.19 49.25 23.86
C GLY A 343 47.40 49.83 22.68
N ALA A 344 46.06 49.87 22.70
CA ALA A 344 45.20 50.81 23.42
C ALA A 344 45.33 52.29 23.00
N GLY A 345 44.21 52.86 22.54
CA GLY A 345 43.88 54.27 22.73
C GLY A 345 44.04 55.19 21.51
N GLY A 346 42.97 55.92 21.16
CA GLY A 346 43.11 57.12 20.32
C GLY A 346 41.92 57.47 19.43
N ARG A 347 40.82 57.90 20.03
CA ARG A 347 39.69 58.59 19.39
C ARG A 347 40.14 59.89 18.70
N ARG A 348 39.64 60.12 17.46
CA ARG A 348 38.78 61.26 16.99
C ARG A 348 39.43 62.67 17.13
N VAL A 349 39.45 63.60 16.17
CA VAL A 349 38.36 64.34 15.48
C VAL A 349 39.07 65.33 14.50
N VAL A 350 38.53 65.67 13.31
CA VAL A 350 38.05 67.01 12.84
C VAL A 350 38.62 67.16 11.41
N ALA A 351 37.85 67.03 10.33
CA ALA A 351 37.00 68.04 9.67
C ALA A 351 37.75 69.21 8.99
N ASP A 352 37.58 69.29 7.67
CA ASP A 352 36.88 70.37 6.97
C ASP A 352 37.65 71.22 5.92
N ARG A 353 36.86 71.65 4.92
CA ARG A 353 37.06 72.69 3.87
C ARG A 353 37.90 72.36 2.63
N VAL A 354 37.29 72.26 1.43
CA VAL A 354 36.68 73.30 0.55
C VAL A 354 37.72 74.16 -0.18
N GLY A 355 37.72 74.06 -1.51
CA GLY A 355 38.44 74.96 -2.43
C GLY A 355 38.37 74.52 -3.90
N ARG A 356 37.36 75.01 -4.63
CA ARG A 356 37.38 75.27 -6.09
C ARG A 356 37.73 76.78 -6.27
N PRO A 357 38.13 77.33 -7.45
CA PRO A 357 37.71 76.93 -8.80
C PRO A 357 38.75 77.14 -9.96
N GLY A 358 38.34 76.78 -11.18
CA GLY A 358 38.64 77.56 -12.40
C GLY A 358 39.71 77.02 -13.36
N GLY A 359 39.32 76.84 -14.63
CA GLY A 359 40.29 76.73 -15.75
C GLY A 359 39.86 75.83 -16.91
N THR A 360 39.02 76.35 -17.81
CA THR A 360 38.75 75.81 -19.15
C THR A 360 39.92 76.03 -20.10
N ARG A 361 40.44 74.98 -20.75
CA ARG A 361 41.08 75.05 -22.07
C ARG A 361 40.75 73.80 -22.90
N VAL A 362 40.30 74.07 -24.12
CA VAL A 362 40.05 73.11 -25.21
C VAL A 362 41.33 73.01 -26.05
N GLY A 363 41.75 71.78 -26.38
CA GLY A 363 42.84 71.47 -27.32
C GLY A 363 42.79 70.00 -27.71
N VAL A 364 42.77 69.73 -29.02
CA VAL A 364 42.61 68.44 -29.72
C VAL A 364 43.97 68.07 -30.39
N PRO A 365 44.26 66.85 -30.88
CA PRO A 365 44.24 65.52 -30.27
C PRO A 365 45.68 64.90 -30.21
N GLY A 366 46.05 64.26 -29.10
CA GLY A 366 47.32 63.52 -28.99
C GLY A 366 47.08 62.01 -28.98
N GLY A 367 47.63 61.30 -29.96
CA GLY A 367 47.64 59.84 -30.01
C GLY A 367 48.26 59.24 -28.74
N GLY A 368 47.48 58.42 -28.05
CA GLY A 368 47.88 57.78 -26.80
C GLY A 368 47.20 56.42 -26.67
N MET A 369 48.02 55.39 -26.69
CA MET A 369 47.70 53.98 -26.47
C MET A 369 46.86 53.81 -25.19
N ARG A 370 45.62 53.33 -25.30
CA ARG A 370 44.78 53.01 -24.12
C ARG A 370 45.39 51.80 -23.39
N PRO A 371 45.68 51.87 -22.08
CA PRO A 371 45.94 50.68 -21.29
C PRO A 371 44.64 49.88 -21.14
N ARG A 372 44.69 48.57 -21.39
CA ARG A 372 43.58 47.64 -21.13
C ARG A 372 43.15 47.77 -19.67
N ALA A 373 41.90 48.20 -19.44
CA ALA A 373 41.27 48.13 -18.13
C ALA A 373 41.21 46.66 -17.68
N ARG A 374 41.75 46.35 -16.49
CA ARG A 374 41.52 45.06 -15.84
C ARG A 374 40.02 44.92 -15.54
N PRO A 375 39.38 43.78 -15.83
CA PRO A 375 38.00 43.56 -15.41
C PRO A 375 37.92 43.60 -13.88
N ALA A 376 36.89 44.27 -13.36
CA ALA A 376 36.58 44.25 -11.93
C ALA A 376 36.40 42.78 -11.46
N PRO A 377 36.89 42.41 -10.26
CA PRO A 377 36.66 41.07 -9.75
C PRO A 377 35.16 40.82 -9.65
N ALA A 378 34.71 39.70 -10.22
CA ALA A 378 33.33 39.26 -10.13
C ALA A 378 32.88 39.26 -8.66
N PRO A 379 31.63 39.65 -8.34
CA PRO A 379 31.12 39.57 -6.99
C PRO A 379 31.29 38.12 -6.50
N ALA A 380 31.91 37.96 -5.32
CA ALA A 380 32.09 36.65 -4.72
C ALA A 380 30.73 35.92 -4.71
N PRO A 381 30.65 34.67 -5.18
CA PRO A 381 29.40 33.94 -5.15
C PRO A 381 28.91 33.91 -3.71
N SER A 382 27.68 34.40 -3.50
CA SER A 382 27.02 34.30 -2.21
C SER A 382 27.06 32.83 -1.78
N PRO A 383 27.38 32.49 -0.52
CA PRO A 383 27.44 31.11 -0.10
C PRO A 383 26.04 30.51 -0.31
N VAL A 384 25.90 29.70 -1.36
CA VAL A 384 24.70 28.89 -1.59
C VAL A 384 24.59 28.03 -0.34
N ARG A 385 23.62 28.35 0.54
CA ARG A 385 23.32 27.55 1.72
C ARG A 385 23.15 26.12 1.25
N ARG A 386 24.14 25.26 1.51
CA ARG A 386 24.05 23.81 1.32
C ARG A 386 22.86 23.33 2.15
N ARG A 387 21.67 23.22 1.54
CA ARG A 387 20.55 22.55 2.19
C ARG A 387 20.99 21.11 2.41
N THR A 388 21.08 20.70 3.67
CA THR A 388 21.59 19.38 4.03
C THR A 388 20.70 18.29 3.42
N PRO A 389 21.27 17.26 2.79
CA PRO A 389 20.50 16.15 2.20
C PRO A 389 19.56 15.49 3.22
N ALA A 390 19.88 15.56 4.51
CA ALA A 390 19.04 15.14 5.62
C ALA A 390 17.63 15.76 5.60
N ILE A 391 17.48 17.05 5.30
CA ILE A 391 16.16 17.71 5.26
C ILE A 391 15.31 17.16 4.10
N GLY A 392 15.95 16.85 2.97
CA GLY A 392 15.28 16.26 1.81
C GLY A 392 14.71 14.87 2.12
N PHE A 393 15.53 14.02 2.74
CA PHE A 393 15.10 12.68 3.19
C PHE A 393 14.05 12.73 4.29
N ALA A 394 14.12 13.69 5.22
CA ALA A 394 13.11 13.86 6.25
C ALA A 394 11.74 14.21 5.66
N ALA A 395 11.70 15.16 4.71
CA ALA A 395 10.45 15.53 4.04
C ALA A 395 9.90 14.39 3.16
N ALA A 396 10.77 13.63 2.50
CA ALA A 396 10.37 12.44 1.74
C ALA A 396 9.76 11.35 2.63
N GLY A 397 10.42 11.04 3.75
CA GLY A 397 9.91 10.10 4.75
C GLY A 397 8.58 10.56 5.34
N LEU A 398 8.50 11.84 5.72
CA LEU A 398 7.26 12.45 6.22
C LEU A 398 6.11 12.31 5.22
N GLY A 399 6.34 12.64 3.95
CA GLY A 399 5.31 12.52 2.92
C GLY A 399 4.93 11.09 2.60
N ALA A 400 5.90 10.16 2.64
CA ALA A 400 5.63 8.74 2.46
C ALA A 400 4.75 8.17 3.58
N GLY A 401 5.03 8.54 4.84
CA GLY A 401 4.24 8.12 5.98
C GLY A 401 2.87 8.83 6.05
N LEU A 402 2.87 10.16 6.15
CA LEU A 402 1.63 10.93 6.31
C LEU A 402 0.72 10.85 5.08
N GLY A 403 1.30 10.86 3.88
CA GLY A 403 0.52 10.78 2.65
C GLY A 403 -0.15 9.41 2.47
N PHE A 404 0.38 8.35 3.08
CA PHE A 404 -0.33 7.07 3.17
C PHE A 404 -1.41 7.14 4.26
N VAL A 405 -1.02 7.45 5.49
CA VAL A 405 -1.88 7.32 6.68
C VAL A 405 -3.12 8.21 6.59
N LEU A 406 -2.97 9.45 6.10
CA LEU A 406 -4.08 10.40 5.96
C LEU A 406 -5.05 10.01 4.84
N VAL A 407 -4.60 9.27 3.82
CA VAL A 407 -5.50 8.80 2.77
C VAL A 407 -6.22 7.53 3.23
N VAL A 408 -5.47 6.52 3.68
CA VAL A 408 -6.03 5.20 3.99
C VAL A 408 -6.82 5.20 5.29
N LEU A 409 -6.23 5.67 6.40
CA LEU A 409 -6.91 5.58 7.69
C LEU A 409 -8.09 6.53 7.78
N LEU A 410 -8.02 7.74 7.21
CA LEU A 410 -9.22 8.60 7.18
C LEU A 410 -10.30 8.02 6.24
N TYR A 411 -9.93 7.32 5.17
CA TYR A 411 -10.89 6.68 4.26
C TYR A 411 -11.66 5.57 4.99
N GLN A 412 -11.00 4.84 5.88
CA GLN A 412 -11.60 3.73 6.61
C GLN A 412 -12.18 4.13 7.96
N ALA A 413 -11.65 5.16 8.63
CA ALA A 413 -12.21 5.70 9.87
C ALA A 413 -13.62 6.28 9.69
N SER A 414 -14.04 6.55 8.45
CA SER A 414 -15.44 6.86 8.16
C SER A 414 -16.41 5.72 8.44
N TYR A 415 -15.88 4.53 8.77
CA TYR A 415 -16.64 3.39 9.29
C TYR A 415 -17.21 3.71 10.68
N ASP A 416 -16.39 4.21 11.59
CA ASP A 416 -16.82 4.51 12.96
C ASP A 416 -17.23 5.96 13.17
N LEU A 417 -16.68 6.87 12.37
CA LEU A 417 -16.85 8.30 12.56
C LEU A 417 -17.58 8.92 11.36
N PRO A 418 -18.75 9.55 11.54
CA PRO A 418 -19.40 10.26 10.45
C PRO A 418 -18.53 11.45 10.01
N LEU A 419 -17.97 11.37 8.80
CA LEU A 419 -17.23 12.46 8.20
C LEU A 419 -18.19 13.52 7.63
N PRO A 420 -17.83 14.81 7.65
CA PRO A 420 -18.66 15.87 7.07
C PRO A 420 -18.67 15.88 5.52
N PHE A 421 -18.07 14.87 4.89
CA PHE A 421 -17.95 14.71 3.45
C PHE A 421 -17.87 13.22 3.08
N ASP A 422 -18.09 12.90 1.79
CA ASP A 422 -17.94 11.54 1.26
C ASP A 422 -16.47 11.07 1.36
N ASN A 423 -16.23 9.98 2.09
CA ASN A 423 -14.88 9.44 2.32
C ASN A 423 -14.12 9.14 1.02
N ARG A 424 -14.82 8.87 -0.09
CA ARG A 424 -14.22 8.66 -1.44
C ARG A 424 -13.42 9.87 -1.94
N PHE A 425 -13.58 11.06 -1.36
CA PHE A 425 -12.71 12.19 -1.65
C PHE A 425 -11.25 11.98 -1.22
N LEU A 426 -10.97 11.06 -0.30
CA LEU A 426 -9.61 10.84 0.21
C LEU A 426 -8.71 10.11 -0.80
N PRO A 427 -9.13 8.99 -1.45
CA PRO A 427 -8.41 8.46 -2.60
C PRO A 427 -8.25 9.49 -3.73
N LEU A 428 -9.27 10.31 -4.01
CA LEU A 428 -9.16 11.37 -5.02
C LEU A 428 -8.11 12.43 -4.64
N ALA A 429 -8.06 12.83 -3.38
CA ALA A 429 -6.99 13.69 -2.87
C ALA A 429 -5.63 13.01 -3.01
N GLY A 430 -5.54 11.70 -2.76
CA GLY A 430 -4.35 10.89 -3.06
C GLY A 430 -3.91 11.00 -4.52
N ALA A 431 -4.85 10.86 -5.47
CA ALA A 431 -4.58 11.03 -6.91
C ALA A 431 -4.07 12.43 -7.26
N VAL A 432 -4.64 13.47 -6.66
CA VAL A 432 -4.16 14.85 -6.80
C VAL A 432 -2.74 14.96 -6.26
N LEU A 433 -2.45 14.45 -5.05
CA LEU A 433 -1.12 14.45 -4.46
C LEU A 433 -0.08 13.71 -5.32
N VAL A 434 -0.49 12.63 -6.01
CA VAL A 434 0.36 11.94 -7.00
C VAL A 434 0.62 12.78 -8.24
N ALA A 435 -0.38 13.51 -8.72
CA ALA A 435 -0.28 14.35 -9.92
C ALA A 435 0.48 15.67 -9.71
N LEU A 436 0.42 16.25 -8.50
CA LEU A 436 0.92 17.60 -8.19
C LEU A 436 2.41 17.81 -8.52
N PRO A 437 3.35 16.93 -8.12
CA PRO A 437 4.77 17.13 -8.42
C PRO A 437 5.07 17.19 -9.92
N ALA A 438 4.33 16.42 -10.73
CA ALA A 438 4.48 16.40 -12.18
C ALA A 438 3.89 17.65 -12.85
N ALA A 439 2.86 18.27 -12.25
CA ALA A 439 2.26 19.51 -12.72
C ALA A 439 3.06 20.77 -12.30
N VAL A 440 3.61 20.78 -11.08
CA VAL A 440 4.36 21.91 -10.51
C VAL A 440 5.83 21.89 -10.91
N GLY A 441 6.42 20.71 -11.14
CA GLY A 441 7.78 20.52 -11.64
C GLY A 441 8.01 21.01 -13.07
N TYR A 442 7.03 21.66 -13.70
CA TYR A 442 7.16 22.34 -14.99
C TYR A 442 7.97 23.64 -14.84
N ARG A 443 9.25 23.51 -14.47
CA ARG A 443 10.30 24.48 -14.78
C ARG A 443 11.58 23.71 -15.06
N SER A 444 12.13 23.92 -16.27
CA SER A 444 13.52 23.70 -16.70
C SER A 444 13.78 22.57 -17.73
N THR A 445 13.98 23.04 -18.97
CA THR A 445 15.03 22.64 -19.95
C THR A 445 15.08 21.21 -20.49
N VAL A 446 14.82 21.11 -21.80
CA VAL A 446 15.31 20.15 -22.81
C VAL A 446 15.99 18.89 -22.25
N ASP A 447 15.35 17.73 -22.46
CA ASP A 447 15.92 16.39 -22.24
C ASP A 447 17.30 16.27 -22.95
N THR A 448 18.41 16.51 -22.25
CA THR A 448 19.75 16.15 -22.68
C THR A 448 20.19 14.86 -21.98
N GLU A 449 19.45 13.76 -22.15
CA GLU A 449 20.12 12.46 -22.11
C GLU A 449 20.74 12.23 -23.50
N PRO A 450 22.05 12.00 -23.62
CA PRO A 450 22.65 11.67 -24.91
C PRO A 450 21.95 10.44 -25.49
N ALA A 451 21.54 10.56 -26.76
CA ALA A 451 20.92 9.49 -27.51
C ALA A 451 21.90 8.33 -27.69
N GLY A 452 21.94 7.42 -26.70
CA GLY A 452 22.48 6.08 -26.91
C GLY A 452 21.66 5.40 -28.02
N PRO A 453 22.30 4.57 -28.86
CA PRO A 453 21.65 4.01 -30.04
C PRO A 453 20.32 3.37 -29.67
N ASP A 454 19.26 3.75 -30.42
CA ASP A 454 17.97 3.10 -30.40
C ASP A 454 18.18 1.62 -30.72
N ARG A 455 18.44 0.82 -29.68
CA ARG A 455 18.34 -0.62 -29.78
C ARG A 455 16.86 -0.90 -30.00
N ARG A 456 16.50 -1.06 -31.28
CA ARG A 456 15.23 -1.60 -31.79
C ARG A 456 14.87 -2.99 -31.23
N GLY A 457 15.70 -3.59 -30.37
CA GLY A 457 15.32 -4.72 -29.54
C GLY A 457 14.47 -4.21 -28.39
N GLY A 458 13.14 -4.33 -28.51
CA GLY A 458 12.23 -4.02 -27.41
C GLY A 458 12.74 -4.63 -26.12
N LEU A 459 12.61 -3.89 -25.01
CA LEU A 459 12.86 -4.38 -23.65
C LEU A 459 12.10 -5.68 -23.32
N LEU A 460 11.20 -6.11 -24.22
CA LEU A 460 10.41 -7.34 -24.19
C LEU A 460 11.16 -8.62 -24.62
N ALA A 461 12.34 -8.55 -25.26
CA ALA A 461 13.04 -9.75 -25.71
C ALA A 461 13.45 -10.74 -24.58
N PRO A 462 13.91 -10.30 -23.39
CA PRO A 462 14.08 -11.19 -22.24
C PRO A 462 12.79 -11.36 -21.41
N LEU A 463 11.71 -10.64 -21.74
CA LEU A 463 10.43 -10.73 -21.05
C LEU A 463 9.45 -11.70 -21.71
N ALA A 464 9.81 -12.40 -22.80
CA ALA A 464 8.89 -13.36 -23.45
C ALA A 464 8.41 -14.48 -22.50
N GLY A 465 9.17 -14.80 -21.44
CA GLY A 465 8.77 -15.73 -20.37
C GLY A 465 8.07 -15.10 -19.15
N VAL A 466 8.12 -13.78 -18.99
CA VAL A 466 7.54 -13.08 -17.83
C VAL A 466 6.01 -13.13 -17.85
N PRO A 467 5.30 -12.90 -18.97
CA PRO A 467 3.86 -13.14 -19.07
C PRO A 467 3.49 -14.58 -18.72
N ALA A 468 4.26 -15.58 -19.15
CA ALA A 468 3.96 -16.98 -18.85
C ALA A 468 4.09 -17.30 -17.36
N VAL A 469 5.15 -16.81 -16.69
CA VAL A 469 5.34 -16.97 -15.23
C VAL A 469 4.27 -16.22 -14.45
N LEU A 470 3.88 -15.02 -14.89
CA LEU A 470 2.82 -14.22 -14.26
C LEU A 470 1.44 -14.86 -14.38
N LEU A 471 1.22 -15.72 -15.38
CA LEU A 471 -0.02 -16.49 -15.53
C LEU A 471 -0.08 -17.77 -14.68
N ILE A 472 1.03 -18.22 -14.10
CA ILE A 472 1.04 -19.44 -13.27
C ILE A 472 0.06 -19.30 -12.10
N VAL A 473 0.10 -18.17 -11.38
CA VAL A 473 -0.76 -17.93 -10.22
C VAL A 473 -2.25 -18.00 -10.58
N PRO A 474 -2.79 -17.22 -11.54
CA PRO A 474 -4.19 -17.31 -11.89
C PRO A 474 -4.58 -18.67 -12.49
N ILE A 475 -3.69 -19.33 -13.25
CA ILE A 475 -3.95 -20.69 -13.75
C ILE A 475 -4.08 -21.67 -12.59
N VAL A 476 -3.19 -21.63 -11.60
CA VAL A 476 -3.29 -22.48 -10.40
C VAL A 476 -4.58 -22.21 -9.64
N LEU A 477 -4.98 -20.94 -9.48
CA LEU A 477 -6.25 -20.60 -8.81
C LEU A 477 -7.48 -21.13 -9.58
N LEU A 478 -7.42 -21.20 -10.91
CA LEU A 478 -8.47 -21.82 -11.74
C LEU A 478 -8.47 -23.34 -11.61
N LEU A 479 -7.29 -23.96 -11.60
CA LEU A 479 -7.14 -25.43 -11.53
C LEU A 479 -7.39 -25.99 -10.12
N THR A 480 -7.34 -25.14 -9.09
CA THR A 480 -7.55 -25.52 -7.68
C THR A 480 -8.91 -25.09 -7.14
N THR A 481 -9.89 -24.84 -8.02
CA THR A 481 -11.29 -24.66 -7.58
C THR A 481 -11.77 -25.94 -6.88
N PRO A 482 -12.24 -25.85 -5.63
CA PRO A 482 -12.66 -27.04 -4.89
C PRO A 482 -13.95 -27.62 -5.47
N ALA A 483 -14.10 -28.93 -5.35
CA ALA A 483 -15.37 -29.60 -5.63
C ALA A 483 -16.46 -29.04 -4.70
N PRO A 484 -17.70 -28.83 -5.19
CA PRO A 484 -18.79 -28.28 -4.39
C PRO A 484 -19.00 -29.07 -3.09
N ALA A 485 -19.32 -28.36 -2.00
CA ALA A 485 -19.68 -28.98 -0.74
C ALA A 485 -20.89 -29.91 -0.91
N HIS A 486 -20.86 -31.05 -0.22
CA HIS A 486 -22.01 -31.96 -0.18
C HIS A 486 -23.04 -31.45 0.83
N PRO A 487 -24.27 -31.11 0.40
CA PRO A 487 -25.31 -30.66 1.32
C PRO A 487 -25.76 -31.81 2.23
N SER A 488 -26.03 -31.49 3.49
CA SER A 488 -26.72 -32.36 4.46
C SER A 488 -28.23 -32.13 4.50
N ALA A 489 -28.72 -31.12 3.79
CA ALA A 489 -30.13 -30.77 3.71
C ALA A 489 -31.02 -31.92 3.19
N THR A 490 -32.25 -31.97 3.68
CA THR A 490 -33.32 -32.87 3.24
C THR A 490 -34.38 -32.08 2.47
N ALA A 491 -35.45 -32.75 2.00
CA ALA A 491 -36.57 -32.10 1.34
C ALA A 491 -37.30 -31.03 2.16
N ASN A 492 -37.09 -30.98 3.49
CA ASN A 492 -37.76 -30.02 4.36
C ASN A 492 -36.88 -29.51 5.50
N SER A 493 -35.56 -29.71 5.45
CA SER A 493 -34.67 -29.29 6.52
C SER A 493 -33.29 -28.89 6.00
N LEU A 494 -32.68 -27.87 6.58
CA LEU A 494 -31.28 -27.48 6.33
C LEU A 494 -30.60 -26.93 7.58
N ARG A 495 -29.27 -26.90 7.61
CA ARG A 495 -28.47 -26.24 8.66
C ARG A 495 -28.11 -24.81 8.23
N LEU A 496 -28.52 -23.82 9.04
CA LEU A 496 -28.21 -22.41 8.83
C LEU A 496 -27.26 -21.89 9.90
N VAL A 497 -26.27 -21.09 9.48
CA VAL A 497 -25.39 -20.34 10.39
C VAL A 497 -25.39 -18.86 10.02
N THR A 498 -25.54 -17.97 11.00
CA THR A 498 -25.31 -16.53 10.84
C THR A 498 -24.12 -16.07 11.68
N TRP A 499 -23.30 -15.16 11.14
CA TRP A 499 -22.14 -14.63 11.87
C TRP A 499 -21.66 -13.27 11.32
N ASN A 500 -21.59 -12.26 12.19
CA ASN A 500 -20.79 -11.06 11.94
C ASN A 500 -19.30 -11.45 12.04
N LEU A 501 -18.51 -11.14 11.02
CA LEU A 501 -17.11 -11.59 10.93
C LEU A 501 -16.08 -10.56 11.38
N HIS A 502 -16.49 -9.35 11.77
CA HIS A 502 -15.56 -8.27 12.15
C HIS A 502 -14.42 -8.13 11.11
N TYR A 503 -14.79 -8.11 9.83
CA TYR A 503 -13.89 -8.04 8.67
C TYR A 503 -12.71 -9.04 8.68
N GLY A 504 -12.87 -10.16 9.39
CA GLY A 504 -11.88 -11.23 9.48
C GLY A 504 -10.84 -11.03 10.58
N VAL A 505 -11.07 -10.12 11.53
CA VAL A 505 -10.16 -9.78 12.62
C VAL A 505 -10.68 -10.32 13.95
N ASN A 506 -9.83 -11.05 14.66
CA ASN A 506 -10.13 -11.63 15.96
C ASN A 506 -9.89 -10.66 17.13
N ASP A 507 -10.20 -11.09 18.35
CA ASP A 507 -10.05 -10.29 19.58
C ASP A 507 -8.61 -9.80 19.83
N ASP A 508 -7.60 -10.50 19.28
CA ASP A 508 -6.17 -10.18 19.38
C ASP A 508 -5.65 -9.34 18.20
N ALA A 509 -6.54 -8.75 17.40
CA ALA A 509 -6.22 -7.96 16.20
C ALA A 509 -5.52 -8.76 15.08
N ALA A 510 -5.68 -10.08 15.06
CA ALA A 510 -5.10 -10.95 14.04
C ALA A 510 -6.11 -11.29 12.93
N VAL A 511 -5.61 -11.36 11.69
CA VAL A 511 -6.42 -11.72 10.52
C VAL A 511 -6.36 -13.23 10.31
N ASP A 512 -7.40 -13.94 10.73
CA ASP A 512 -7.45 -15.41 10.69
C ASP A 512 -8.74 -15.95 10.03
N PRO A 513 -8.84 -15.86 8.69
CA PRO A 513 -9.94 -16.46 7.95
C PRO A 513 -9.98 -18.00 8.09
N ALA A 514 -8.86 -18.65 8.46
CA ALA A 514 -8.82 -20.09 8.66
C ALA A 514 -9.52 -20.54 9.94
N ALA A 515 -9.38 -19.79 11.02
CA ALA A 515 -10.18 -19.99 12.24
C ALA A 515 -11.68 -19.83 11.94
N ILE A 516 -12.06 -18.79 11.19
CA ILE A 516 -13.46 -18.57 10.77
C ILE A 516 -13.98 -19.79 9.99
N ALA A 517 -13.25 -20.25 8.97
CA ALA A 517 -13.68 -21.41 8.21
C ALA A 517 -13.69 -22.71 9.04
N ALA A 518 -12.79 -22.89 10.00
CA ALA A 518 -12.80 -24.05 10.89
C ALA A 518 -14.06 -24.06 11.77
N THR A 519 -14.40 -22.91 12.36
CA THR A 519 -15.64 -22.73 13.14
C THR A 519 -16.86 -23.01 12.28
N LEU A 520 -16.97 -22.43 11.08
CA LEU A 520 -18.08 -22.69 10.16
C LEU A 520 -18.19 -24.16 9.76
N ARG A 521 -17.07 -24.81 9.37
CA ARG A 521 -17.09 -26.24 9.00
C ARG A 521 -17.55 -27.14 10.14
N SER A 522 -17.19 -26.82 11.38
CA SER A 522 -17.59 -27.61 12.56
C SER A 522 -19.11 -27.66 12.78
N GLN A 523 -19.84 -26.71 12.19
CA GLN A 523 -21.30 -26.62 12.29
C GLN A 523 -22.03 -27.31 11.15
N HIS A 524 -21.31 -27.87 10.17
CA HIS A 524 -21.87 -28.53 8.97
C HIS A 524 -23.00 -27.73 8.30
N PRO A 525 -22.82 -26.44 7.98
CA PRO A 525 -23.87 -25.62 7.40
C PRO A 525 -24.24 -26.08 5.98
N ASP A 526 -25.51 -25.91 5.63
CA ASP A 526 -26.00 -25.92 4.24
C ASP A 526 -26.12 -24.49 3.69
N VAL A 527 -26.43 -23.54 4.57
CA VAL A 527 -26.54 -22.11 4.28
C VAL A 527 -25.79 -21.32 5.35
N ILE A 528 -25.00 -20.34 4.92
CA ILE A 528 -24.29 -19.42 5.80
C ILE A 528 -24.67 -18.00 5.39
N VAL A 529 -25.02 -17.17 6.36
CA VAL A 529 -25.17 -15.74 6.14
C VAL A 529 -24.16 -14.97 6.98
N LEU A 530 -23.45 -14.04 6.36
CA LEU A 530 -22.31 -13.36 6.98
C LEU A 530 -22.48 -11.85 6.88
N GLN A 531 -22.12 -11.16 7.96
CA GLN A 531 -22.06 -9.71 8.03
C GLN A 531 -20.60 -9.26 8.19
N GLU A 532 -20.36 -7.97 7.93
CA GLU A 532 -19.04 -7.35 7.99
C GLU A 532 -17.96 -8.06 7.15
N VAL A 533 -18.35 -8.60 6.00
CA VAL A 533 -17.41 -9.30 5.13
C VAL A 533 -16.59 -8.28 4.35
N ASN A 534 -15.28 -8.27 4.56
CA ASN A 534 -14.37 -7.41 3.81
C ASN A 534 -13.91 -8.04 2.48
N ARG A 535 -13.60 -7.16 1.52
CA ARG A 535 -13.04 -7.45 0.20
C ARG A 535 -11.92 -6.46 -0.12
N GLY A 536 -10.84 -6.54 0.64
CA GLY A 536 -9.62 -5.77 0.41
C GLY A 536 -9.44 -4.51 1.26
N TRP A 537 -10.16 -4.38 2.38
CA TRP A 537 -9.97 -3.28 3.32
C TRP A 537 -8.63 -3.42 4.08
N PRO A 538 -7.76 -2.38 4.07
CA PRO A 538 -6.51 -2.43 4.82
C PRO A 538 -6.66 -2.65 6.34
N ILE A 539 -7.68 -2.09 7.00
CA ILE A 539 -7.97 -2.39 8.42
C ILE A 539 -8.26 -3.88 8.70
N GLY A 540 -8.72 -4.66 7.71
CA GLY A 540 -8.86 -6.11 7.82
C GLY A 540 -7.75 -6.89 7.10
N GLY A 541 -6.55 -6.30 7.00
CA GLY A 541 -5.36 -6.90 6.39
C GLY A 541 -5.38 -6.99 4.87
N GLY A 542 -6.41 -6.48 4.19
CA GLY A 542 -6.54 -6.50 2.73
C GLY A 542 -6.99 -7.84 2.13
N THR A 543 -7.51 -8.76 2.94
CA THR A 543 -8.05 -10.06 2.49
C THR A 543 -9.37 -9.87 1.72
N ASP A 544 -9.60 -10.71 0.71
CA ASP A 544 -10.92 -10.95 0.12
C ASP A 544 -11.61 -12.10 0.86
N LEU A 545 -12.26 -11.77 1.99
CA LEU A 545 -12.81 -12.77 2.90
C LEU A 545 -13.95 -13.57 2.25
N ALA A 546 -14.78 -12.93 1.42
CA ALA A 546 -15.86 -13.59 0.70
C ALA A 546 -15.32 -14.70 -0.23
N GLU A 547 -14.33 -14.36 -1.06
CA GLU A 547 -13.72 -15.28 -2.02
C GLU A 547 -12.88 -16.36 -1.31
N TRP A 548 -12.18 -16.00 -0.24
CA TRP A 548 -11.36 -16.93 0.53
C TRP A 548 -12.25 -17.99 1.22
N LEU A 549 -13.32 -17.56 1.91
CA LEU A 549 -14.26 -18.45 2.58
C LEU A 549 -15.04 -19.31 1.58
N SER A 550 -15.49 -18.73 0.46
CA SER A 550 -16.19 -19.48 -0.59
C SER A 550 -15.36 -20.66 -1.11
N ARG A 551 -14.08 -20.46 -1.39
CA ARG A 551 -13.16 -21.56 -1.76
C ARG A 551 -12.94 -22.50 -0.59
N SER A 552 -12.65 -21.99 0.60
CA SER A 552 -12.35 -22.84 1.77
C SER A 552 -13.53 -23.75 2.15
N LEU A 553 -14.76 -23.27 2.02
CA LEU A 553 -15.98 -24.00 2.36
C LEU A 553 -16.59 -24.72 1.15
N ALA A 554 -16.07 -24.49 -0.05
CA ALA A 554 -16.62 -24.96 -1.31
C ALA A 554 -18.10 -24.58 -1.53
N MET A 555 -18.45 -23.36 -1.12
CA MET A 555 -19.80 -22.81 -1.24
C MET A 555 -19.77 -21.54 -2.10
N PRO A 556 -20.49 -21.49 -3.24
CA PRO A 556 -20.70 -20.24 -3.97
C PRO A 556 -21.44 -19.22 -3.10
N TYR A 557 -21.29 -17.94 -3.44
CA TYR A 557 -21.83 -16.85 -2.64
C TYR A 557 -22.56 -15.80 -3.46
N VAL A 558 -23.53 -15.14 -2.79
CA VAL A 558 -24.14 -13.88 -3.19
C VAL A 558 -23.47 -12.76 -2.41
N TRP A 559 -23.08 -11.69 -3.10
CA TRP A 559 -22.43 -10.51 -2.51
C TRP A 559 -23.38 -9.30 -2.53
N SER A 560 -23.56 -8.66 -1.38
CA SER A 560 -24.29 -7.39 -1.26
C SER A 560 -23.41 -6.30 -0.65
N PRO A 561 -22.87 -5.37 -1.45
CA PRO A 561 -22.01 -4.30 -0.92
C PRO A 561 -22.80 -3.37 -0.01
N ALA A 562 -22.26 -3.12 1.19
CA ALA A 562 -22.63 -2.09 2.16
C ALA A 562 -21.70 -0.88 2.00
N ALA A 563 -21.35 -0.14 3.05
CA ALA A 563 -20.49 1.06 3.10
C ALA A 563 -19.95 1.57 1.74
N ASP A 564 -19.05 0.81 1.13
CA ASP A 564 -18.50 1.01 -0.22
C ASP A 564 -18.61 -0.27 -1.11
N GLY A 565 -17.71 -0.45 -2.08
CA GLY A 565 -17.68 -1.65 -2.93
C GLY A 565 -16.93 -2.84 -2.31
N GLN A 566 -16.38 -2.72 -1.10
CA GLN A 566 -15.40 -3.64 -0.51
C GLN A 566 -15.83 -4.18 0.85
N PHE A 567 -17.01 -3.83 1.35
CA PHE A 567 -17.53 -4.31 2.62
C PHE A 567 -19.02 -4.58 2.48
N GLY A 568 -19.53 -5.63 3.13
CA GLY A 568 -20.94 -5.97 2.97
C GLY A 568 -21.35 -7.30 3.55
N ASN A 569 -22.49 -7.77 3.05
CA ASN A 569 -23.14 -9.00 3.50
C ASN A 569 -22.97 -10.11 2.45
N VAL A 570 -22.92 -11.35 2.92
CA VAL A 570 -22.79 -12.52 2.07
C VAL A 570 -23.82 -13.58 2.43
N ILE A 571 -24.38 -14.24 1.42
CA ILE A 571 -25.07 -15.53 1.56
C ILE A 571 -24.21 -16.58 0.85
N MET A 572 -23.83 -17.64 1.54
CA MET A 572 -23.17 -18.82 0.96
C MET A 572 -24.08 -20.03 1.07
N SER A 573 -24.06 -20.92 0.08
CA SER A 573 -24.83 -22.16 0.16
C SER A 573 -24.17 -23.31 -0.58
N SER A 574 -24.28 -24.52 -0.03
CA SER A 574 -24.01 -25.78 -0.73
C SER A 574 -25.16 -26.19 -1.66
N LEU A 575 -26.31 -25.54 -1.55
CA LEU A 575 -27.51 -25.76 -2.35
C LEU A 575 -27.63 -24.71 -3.48
N PRO A 576 -28.35 -25.02 -4.57
CA PRO A 576 -28.62 -24.05 -5.62
C PRO A 576 -29.39 -22.84 -5.10
N MET A 577 -28.94 -21.65 -5.46
CA MET A 577 -29.59 -20.37 -5.16
C MET A 577 -30.24 -19.79 -6.42
N SER A 578 -31.43 -19.19 -6.27
CA SER A 578 -32.17 -18.50 -7.31
C SER A 578 -32.82 -17.23 -6.75
N GLN A 579 -33.48 -16.42 -7.60
CA GLN A 579 -34.16 -15.17 -7.19
C GLN A 579 -33.28 -14.29 -6.29
N VAL A 580 -32.05 -14.03 -6.76
CA VAL A 580 -31.06 -13.28 -5.99
C VAL A 580 -31.39 -11.79 -6.08
N HIS A 581 -31.57 -11.17 -4.92
CA HIS A 581 -31.78 -9.73 -4.79
C HIS A 581 -30.81 -9.15 -3.76
N THR A 582 -30.13 -8.07 -4.14
CA THR A 582 -29.26 -7.32 -3.23
C THR A 582 -29.57 -5.84 -3.37
N GLY A 583 -29.51 -5.10 -2.27
CA GLY A 583 -29.93 -3.72 -2.27
C GLY A 583 -29.43 -2.94 -1.05
N ARG A 584 -29.59 -1.62 -1.11
CA ARG A 584 -29.27 -0.72 -0.01
C ARG A 584 -30.48 -0.54 0.89
N LEU A 585 -30.22 -0.41 2.18
CA LEU A 585 -31.23 0.00 3.15
C LEU A 585 -31.25 1.55 3.26
N PRO A 586 -32.33 2.15 3.78
CA PRO A 586 -32.38 3.58 4.06
C PRO A 586 -31.15 4.03 4.86
N TYR A 587 -30.51 5.13 4.45
CA TYR A 587 -29.24 5.57 5.07
C TYR A 587 -29.42 6.05 6.52
N GLY A 588 -30.49 6.80 6.79
CA GLY A 588 -30.78 7.38 8.11
C GLY A 588 -29.61 8.18 8.69
N GLN A 589 -29.45 8.08 10.01
CA GLN A 589 -28.31 8.61 10.77
C GLN A 589 -27.24 7.54 10.97
N GLY A 590 -25.99 7.94 10.84
CA GLY A 590 -24.81 7.15 11.16
C GLY A 590 -23.77 7.14 10.02
N PRO A 591 -22.65 6.45 10.21
CA PRO A 591 -21.47 6.63 9.36
C PRO A 591 -21.58 5.97 7.98
N GLN A 592 -22.44 4.96 7.82
CA GLN A 592 -22.38 4.06 6.66
C GLN A 592 -23.73 3.70 6.05
N ARG A 593 -23.72 3.45 4.74
CA ARG A 593 -24.84 2.82 4.03
C ARG A 593 -24.91 1.34 4.36
N ARG A 594 -26.04 0.90 4.91
CA ARG A 594 -26.33 -0.53 5.11
C ARG A 594 -26.91 -1.18 3.85
N SER A 595 -26.89 -2.50 3.81
CA SER A 595 -27.39 -3.29 2.69
C SER A 595 -28.08 -4.56 3.19
N TYR A 596 -28.79 -5.23 2.28
CA TYR A 596 -29.34 -6.56 2.49
C TYR A 596 -29.00 -7.46 1.31
N ALA A 597 -28.97 -8.77 1.55
CA ALA A 597 -28.95 -9.79 0.51
C ALA A 597 -30.11 -10.76 0.72
N GLN A 598 -30.65 -11.27 -0.38
CA GLN A 598 -31.73 -12.24 -0.44
C GLN A 598 -31.42 -13.26 -1.52
N ALA A 599 -31.69 -14.53 -1.24
CA ALA A 599 -31.70 -15.59 -2.23
C ALA A 599 -32.71 -16.67 -1.85
N THR A 600 -33.33 -17.31 -2.83
CA THR A 600 -34.13 -18.52 -2.63
C THR A 600 -33.22 -19.74 -2.75
N VAL A 601 -33.07 -20.49 -1.67
CA VAL A 601 -32.30 -21.73 -1.56
C VAL A 601 -33.20 -22.91 -1.90
N GLN A 602 -32.77 -23.75 -2.85
CA GLN A 602 -33.56 -24.89 -3.31
C GLN A 602 -33.26 -26.15 -2.49
N LEU A 603 -34.23 -26.60 -1.69
CA LEU A 603 -34.13 -27.85 -0.95
C LEU A 603 -34.24 -29.08 -1.87
N PRO A 604 -33.52 -30.18 -1.59
CA PRO A 604 -33.59 -31.39 -2.41
C PRO A 604 -35.00 -32.00 -2.47
N GLY A 605 -35.70 -31.83 -3.59
CA GLY A 605 -37.08 -32.35 -3.76
C GLY A 605 -38.13 -31.65 -2.89
N GLY A 606 -37.79 -30.49 -2.32
CA GLY A 606 -38.63 -29.70 -1.43
C GLY A 606 -39.03 -28.35 -2.01
N PRO A 607 -39.76 -27.51 -1.23
CA PRO A 607 -40.00 -26.12 -1.60
C PRO A 607 -38.72 -25.29 -1.49
N GLY A 608 -38.70 -24.12 -2.16
CA GLY A 608 -37.63 -23.14 -1.99
C GLY A 608 -37.78 -22.38 -0.68
N LEU A 609 -36.67 -22.14 0.02
CA LEU A 609 -36.62 -21.29 1.22
C LEU A 609 -36.00 -19.95 0.86
N THR A 610 -36.70 -18.85 1.13
CA THR A 610 -36.11 -17.51 1.02
C THR A 610 -35.19 -17.27 2.21
N VAL A 611 -33.92 -16.94 1.96
CA VAL A 611 -32.96 -16.58 3.00
C VAL A 611 -32.52 -15.15 2.78
N CYS A 612 -32.59 -14.36 3.85
CA CYS A 612 -32.18 -12.96 3.87
C CYS A 612 -31.15 -12.67 4.96
N THR A 613 -30.25 -11.74 4.66
CA THR A 613 -29.28 -11.20 5.61
C THR A 613 -29.11 -9.70 5.49
N ALA A 614 -28.87 -9.07 6.63
CA ALA A 614 -28.59 -7.65 6.74
C ALA A 614 -27.67 -7.37 7.94
N HIS A 615 -27.03 -6.22 7.92
CA HIS A 615 -26.32 -5.63 9.05
C HIS A 615 -26.86 -4.20 9.24
N LEU A 616 -27.50 -3.93 10.37
CA LEU A 616 -28.21 -2.67 10.63
C LEU A 616 -27.35 -1.63 11.34
N GLN A 617 -27.85 -0.40 11.46
CA GLN A 617 -27.16 0.71 12.12
C GLN A 617 -26.71 0.38 13.57
N ASN A 618 -25.40 0.53 13.85
CA ASN A 618 -24.77 0.11 15.10
C ASN A 618 -24.79 1.14 16.23
N ILE A 619 -25.01 2.43 15.92
CA ILE A 619 -25.09 3.46 16.96
C ILE A 619 -26.34 3.25 17.81
N THR A 620 -26.14 2.96 19.10
CA THR A 620 -27.19 2.60 20.06
C THR A 620 -28.37 3.57 20.04
N GLU A 621 -28.14 4.87 19.97
CA GLU A 621 -29.17 5.91 20.03
C GLU A 621 -29.99 6.04 18.75
N HIS A 622 -29.53 5.48 17.62
CA HIS A 622 -30.16 5.65 16.30
C HIS A 622 -31.31 4.66 16.04
N HIS A 623 -32.22 4.50 17.01
CA HIS A 623 -33.39 3.61 16.91
C HIS A 623 -34.24 3.92 15.67
N ALA A 624 -34.50 5.19 15.36
CA ALA A 624 -35.30 5.57 14.20
C ALA A 624 -34.69 5.16 12.85
N THR A 625 -33.35 5.11 12.77
CA THR A 625 -32.66 4.59 11.58
C THR A 625 -32.90 3.09 11.45
N ARG A 626 -32.64 2.32 12.52
CA ARG A 626 -32.88 0.87 12.53
C ARG A 626 -34.34 0.54 12.26
N ASP A 627 -35.26 1.32 12.80
CA ASP A 627 -36.70 1.18 12.61
C ASP A 627 -37.09 1.26 11.12
N ALA A 628 -36.55 2.23 10.39
CA ALA A 628 -36.76 2.40 8.95
C ALA A 628 -36.02 1.33 8.12
N GLU A 629 -34.83 0.92 8.57
CA GLU A 629 -34.09 -0.18 7.94
C GLU A 629 -34.83 -1.52 8.07
N ILE A 630 -35.45 -1.79 9.22
CA ILE A 630 -36.27 -2.98 9.46
C ILE A 630 -37.54 -2.95 8.61
N ASP A 631 -38.24 -1.80 8.50
CA ASP A 631 -39.40 -1.69 7.62
C ASP A 631 -39.04 -2.00 6.17
N ALA A 632 -37.92 -1.44 5.69
CA ALA A 632 -37.42 -1.75 4.35
C ALA A 632 -37.06 -3.24 4.23
N LEU A 633 -36.36 -3.82 5.20
CA LEU A 633 -35.96 -5.23 5.18
C LEU A 633 -37.20 -6.16 5.13
N LEU A 634 -38.21 -5.91 5.94
CA LEU A 634 -39.48 -6.66 5.93
C LEU A 634 -40.26 -6.49 4.62
N GLY A 635 -40.18 -5.30 4.00
CA GLY A 635 -40.75 -5.05 2.68
C GLY A 635 -40.09 -5.86 1.56
N HIS A 636 -38.76 -6.02 1.61
CA HIS A 636 -38.01 -6.80 0.60
C HIS A 636 -38.05 -8.31 0.88
N CYS A 637 -37.91 -8.72 2.14
CA CYS A 637 -37.69 -10.12 2.52
C CYS A 637 -38.91 -10.77 3.19
N GLY A 638 -39.60 -10.05 4.06
CA GLY A 638 -40.66 -10.60 4.92
C GLY A 638 -41.95 -10.99 4.19
N GLN A 639 -42.11 -10.58 2.92
CA GLN A 639 -43.29 -10.90 2.11
C GLN A 639 -43.23 -12.27 1.42
N HIS A 640 -42.14 -13.00 1.60
CA HIS A 640 -41.91 -14.30 0.96
C HIS A 640 -42.08 -15.39 2.02
N ALA A 641 -42.94 -16.37 1.82
CA ALA A 641 -43.03 -17.55 2.70
C ALA A 641 -42.74 -18.83 1.89
N PRO A 642 -41.96 -19.79 2.43
CA PRO A 642 -41.24 -19.71 3.70
C PRO A 642 -40.00 -18.78 3.62
N VAL A 643 -39.70 -18.05 4.70
CA VAL A 643 -38.52 -17.17 4.83
C VAL A 643 -37.79 -17.34 6.14
N VAL A 644 -36.46 -17.20 6.08
CA VAL A 644 -35.58 -16.93 7.21
C VAL A 644 -34.83 -15.61 6.99
N ILE A 645 -34.86 -14.72 7.98
CA ILE A 645 -34.09 -13.46 7.99
C ILE A 645 -33.12 -13.53 9.17
N ALA A 646 -31.82 -13.42 8.90
CA ALA A 646 -30.78 -13.55 9.93
C ALA A 646 -29.63 -12.56 9.75
N GLY A 647 -29.09 -12.07 10.87
CA GLY A 647 -27.91 -11.21 10.87
C GLY A 647 -27.76 -10.36 12.13
N ASP A 648 -26.81 -9.44 12.08
CA ASP A 648 -26.57 -8.46 13.13
C ASP A 648 -27.50 -7.26 12.96
N PHE A 649 -28.51 -7.18 13.82
CA PHE A 649 -29.52 -6.11 13.78
C PHE A 649 -29.21 -4.98 14.75
N ASN A 650 -28.09 -5.04 15.47
CA ASN A 650 -27.67 -4.03 16.45
C ASN A 650 -28.81 -3.59 17.38
N SER A 651 -29.70 -4.53 17.72
CA SER A 651 -30.90 -4.26 18.50
C SER A 651 -31.07 -5.31 19.57
N MET A 652 -31.35 -4.86 20.79
CA MET A 652 -31.44 -5.73 21.95
C MET A 652 -32.86 -6.31 22.13
N PRO A 653 -33.00 -7.44 22.84
CA PRO A 653 -34.30 -7.93 23.27
C PRO A 653 -35.11 -6.85 23.99
N GLY A 654 -36.39 -6.73 23.64
CA GLY A 654 -37.31 -5.75 24.22
C GLY A 654 -37.28 -4.36 23.57
N TRP A 655 -36.37 -4.10 22.63
CA TRP A 655 -36.39 -2.84 21.89
C TRP A 655 -37.59 -2.78 20.91
N PRO A 656 -38.26 -1.61 20.75
CA PRO A 656 -39.49 -1.51 19.97
C PRO A 656 -39.35 -1.91 18.49
N GLU A 657 -38.18 -1.66 17.90
CA GLU A 657 -37.89 -2.00 16.51
C GLU A 657 -37.83 -3.52 16.28
N ILE A 658 -37.34 -4.31 17.26
CA ILE A 658 -37.30 -5.78 17.16
C ILE A 658 -38.71 -6.39 17.16
N ALA A 659 -39.64 -5.81 17.92
CA ALA A 659 -41.02 -6.28 17.95
C ALA A 659 -41.75 -6.14 16.59
N LYS A 660 -41.15 -5.48 15.58
CA LYS A 660 -41.67 -5.48 14.21
C LYS A 660 -41.60 -6.85 13.54
N PHE A 661 -40.59 -7.66 13.85
CA PHE A 661 -40.48 -9.02 13.32
C PHE A 661 -41.65 -9.88 13.83
N ASP A 662 -41.95 -9.82 15.13
CA ASP A 662 -43.11 -10.51 15.71
C ASP A 662 -44.44 -10.03 15.08
N ARG A 663 -44.61 -8.72 14.92
CA ARG A 663 -45.79 -8.13 14.25
C ARG A 663 -45.94 -8.55 12.79
N ALA A 664 -44.83 -8.90 12.14
CA ALA A 664 -44.80 -9.42 10.78
C ALA A 664 -45.02 -10.94 10.71
N GLY A 665 -45.31 -11.61 11.83
CA GLY A 665 -45.49 -13.07 11.88
C GLY A 665 -44.16 -13.83 11.78
N LEU A 666 -43.06 -13.22 12.21
CA LEU A 666 -41.75 -13.86 12.22
C LEU A 666 -41.35 -14.21 13.66
N VAL A 667 -40.94 -15.45 13.89
CA VAL A 667 -40.56 -15.98 15.21
C VAL A 667 -39.04 -16.06 15.33
N SER A 668 -38.48 -15.65 16.47
CA SER A 668 -37.05 -15.77 16.76
C SER A 668 -36.66 -17.21 17.07
N ALA A 669 -35.63 -17.73 16.39
CA ALA A 669 -35.07 -19.06 16.64
C ALA A 669 -34.53 -19.23 18.06
N GLN A 670 -33.85 -18.22 18.58
CA GLN A 670 -33.24 -18.26 19.91
C GLN A 670 -34.32 -18.25 21.00
N ASP A 671 -35.41 -17.49 20.81
CA ASP A 671 -36.52 -17.46 21.77
C ASP A 671 -37.33 -18.75 21.72
N SER A 672 -37.66 -19.26 20.52
CA SER A 672 -38.45 -20.48 20.35
C SER A 672 -37.74 -21.75 20.83
N THR A 673 -36.42 -21.70 21.00
CA THR A 673 -35.60 -22.83 21.44
C THR A 673 -35.13 -22.72 22.89
N GLY A 674 -35.58 -21.71 23.64
CA GLY A 674 -35.30 -21.56 25.08
C GLY A 674 -33.98 -20.87 25.44
N HIS A 675 -33.36 -20.16 24.50
CA HIS A 675 -32.06 -19.50 24.68
C HIS A 675 -32.19 -17.96 24.78
N ALA A 676 -33.39 -17.45 25.06
CA ALA A 676 -33.72 -16.01 24.97
C ALA A 676 -32.84 -15.07 25.81
N GLY A 677 -32.31 -15.56 26.93
CA GLY A 677 -31.46 -14.79 27.85
C GLY A 677 -29.96 -14.82 27.51
N GLU A 678 -29.55 -15.57 26.48
CA GLU A 678 -28.14 -15.74 26.16
C GLU A 678 -27.61 -14.62 25.25
N LEU A 679 -26.37 -14.21 25.50
CA LEU A 679 -25.70 -13.07 24.87
C LEU A 679 -24.80 -13.56 23.73
N THR A 680 -24.68 -12.75 22.68
CA THR A 680 -23.99 -13.11 21.43
C THR A 680 -22.77 -12.24 21.13
N SER A 681 -22.53 -11.15 21.87
CA SER A 681 -21.39 -10.24 21.68
C SER A 681 -21.10 -9.36 22.93
N PRO A 682 -19.87 -8.87 23.16
CA PRO A 682 -18.64 -9.33 22.53
C PRO A 682 -18.20 -10.71 23.06
N THR A 683 -17.35 -11.43 22.35
CA THR A 683 -16.89 -12.80 22.72
C THR A 683 -16.03 -12.85 23.98
N ASP A 684 -15.29 -11.78 24.29
CA ASP A 684 -14.40 -11.68 25.44
C ASP A 684 -15.14 -11.46 26.77
N THR A 685 -16.18 -10.61 26.75
CA THR A 685 -17.06 -10.30 27.87
C THR A 685 -18.50 -10.09 27.37
N PRO A 686 -19.27 -11.18 27.15
CA PRO A 686 -20.60 -11.10 26.55
C PRO A 686 -21.55 -10.20 27.32
N LYS A 687 -22.15 -9.23 26.63
CA LYS A 687 -23.02 -8.17 27.20
C LYS A 687 -24.29 -7.92 26.40
N TYR A 688 -24.28 -8.27 25.12
CA TYR A 688 -25.30 -7.88 24.14
C TYR A 688 -25.81 -9.09 23.37
N ARG A 689 -27.03 -8.98 22.83
CA ARG A 689 -27.63 -9.92 21.87
C ARG A 689 -28.08 -9.14 20.64
N PRO A 690 -27.14 -8.66 19.80
CA PRO A 690 -27.46 -7.93 18.58
C PRO A 690 -27.76 -8.84 17.39
N ASP A 691 -27.39 -10.13 17.47
CA ASP A 691 -27.54 -11.11 16.39
C ASP A 691 -28.88 -11.86 16.48
N TRP A 692 -29.58 -11.98 15.36
CA TRP A 692 -30.92 -12.57 15.29
C TRP A 692 -31.07 -13.57 14.14
N ILE A 693 -31.96 -14.55 14.35
CA ILE A 693 -32.51 -15.42 13.32
C ILE A 693 -34.03 -15.43 13.49
N PHE A 694 -34.76 -14.99 12.48
CA PHE A 694 -36.22 -14.97 12.44
C PHE A 694 -36.74 -15.87 11.31
N GLY A 695 -37.88 -16.53 11.50
CA GLY A 695 -38.53 -17.35 10.48
C GLY A 695 -40.04 -17.13 10.43
N SER A 696 -40.65 -17.27 9.26
CA SER A 696 -42.12 -17.23 9.10
C SER A 696 -42.81 -18.41 9.78
N ASP A 697 -44.14 -18.36 9.94
CA ASP A 697 -44.93 -19.40 10.62
C ASP A 697 -44.71 -20.83 10.09
N ASP A 698 -44.40 -21.01 8.80
CA ASP A 698 -44.08 -22.31 8.17
C ASP A 698 -42.66 -22.82 8.47
N VAL A 699 -41.90 -22.12 9.33
CA VAL A 699 -40.52 -22.41 9.70
C VAL A 699 -40.42 -22.76 11.19
N ALA A 700 -39.87 -23.94 11.47
CA ALA A 700 -39.51 -24.36 12.82
C ALA A 700 -38.00 -24.42 13.00
N PHE A 701 -37.51 -23.99 14.17
CA PHE A 701 -36.10 -24.03 14.54
C PHE A 701 -35.80 -25.15 15.53
N ASN A 702 -34.73 -25.90 15.30
CA ASN A 702 -34.25 -26.98 16.16
C ASN A 702 -32.72 -26.93 16.30
N ASP A 703 -32.17 -27.54 17.36
CA ASP A 703 -30.72 -27.64 17.61
C ASP A 703 -30.01 -26.27 17.47
N PHE A 704 -30.64 -25.23 18.02
CA PHE A 704 -30.05 -23.90 18.11
C PHE A 704 -28.81 -23.93 19.02
N ARG A 705 -27.75 -23.23 18.60
CA ARG A 705 -26.51 -23.10 19.36
C ARG A 705 -25.90 -21.72 19.16
N ILE A 706 -25.44 -21.13 20.26
CA ILE A 706 -24.41 -20.10 20.26
C ILE A 706 -23.08 -20.83 20.28
N VAL A 707 -22.30 -20.70 19.20
CA VAL A 707 -21.09 -21.50 19.00
C VAL A 707 -19.88 -20.76 19.59
N PRO A 708 -19.17 -21.30 20.60
CA PRO A 708 -18.00 -20.63 21.15
C PRO A 708 -16.90 -20.46 20.09
N SER A 709 -16.44 -19.22 19.91
CA SER A 709 -15.38 -18.83 18.97
C SER A 709 -14.79 -17.51 19.43
N THR A 710 -13.51 -17.27 19.14
CA THR A 710 -12.82 -15.98 19.34
C THR A 710 -12.34 -15.38 18.02
N ALA A 711 -12.73 -15.96 16.89
CA ALA A 711 -12.27 -15.54 15.55
C ALA A 711 -12.97 -14.26 15.03
N SER A 712 -13.93 -13.75 15.79
CA SER A 712 -14.61 -12.46 15.66
C SER A 712 -15.09 -12.10 17.07
N ASP A 713 -15.40 -10.82 17.27
CA ASP A 713 -16.06 -10.28 18.45
C ASP A 713 -17.53 -10.71 18.61
N HIS A 714 -18.15 -11.39 17.64
CA HIS A 714 -19.50 -11.98 17.76
C HIS A 714 -19.44 -13.51 17.79
N PHE A 715 -20.37 -14.13 18.53
CA PHE A 715 -20.56 -15.59 18.46
C PHE A 715 -21.38 -15.99 17.22
N PRO A 716 -20.98 -17.02 16.47
CA PRO A 716 -21.81 -17.61 15.44
C PRO A 716 -23.08 -18.23 16.03
N LEU A 717 -24.22 -17.99 15.38
CA LEU A 717 -25.50 -18.63 15.70
C LEU A 717 -25.78 -19.73 14.68
N ALA A 718 -25.98 -20.95 15.14
CA ALA A 718 -26.27 -22.10 14.29
C ALA A 718 -27.64 -22.70 14.65
N THR A 719 -28.44 -23.06 13.65
CA THR A 719 -29.74 -23.70 13.88
C THR A 719 -30.11 -24.60 12.71
N THR A 720 -30.86 -25.65 12.99
CA THR A 720 -31.55 -26.44 11.98
C THR A 720 -32.89 -25.79 11.67
N VAL A 721 -33.11 -25.45 10.41
CA VAL A 721 -34.35 -24.87 9.89
C VAL A 721 -35.17 -25.99 9.29
N ARG A 722 -36.42 -26.17 9.73
CA ARG A 722 -37.35 -27.18 9.21
C ARG A 722 -38.61 -26.51 8.67
N LEU A 723 -39.04 -26.91 7.49
CA LEU A 723 -40.29 -26.45 6.85
C LEU A 723 -41.41 -27.44 7.18
N GLY A 724 -42.60 -26.94 7.52
CA GLY A 724 -43.72 -27.78 7.95
C GLY A 724 -45.07 -27.11 7.85
#